data_AF-A0AAU7CPF0-F1
#
_entry.id   AF-A0AAU7CPF0-F1
#
_cell.length_a   1.000
_cell.length_b   1.000
_cell.length_c   1.000
_cell.angle_alpha   90.00
_cell.angle_beta   90.00
_cell.angle_gamma   90.00
#
_symmetry.space_group_name_H-M   'P 1'
#
loop_
_entity.id
_entity.type
_entity.pdbx_description
1 polymer ?
#
loop_
_entity_poly.entity_id
_entity_poly.type
_entity_poly.pdbx_seq_one_letter_code
_entity_poly.pdbx_strand_id
1 'polypeptide(L)'
;MLTVLVILSGFVNGTFGVGHLQLQTEPWRGWWGQVAVGDEVPDSHPTEWFSLSDQPGRDRTWWRDGSIQRRNTMRMRRKFRPTVLVAPLEDRVLLSAVVQPVTWTKAVGVTATPGKLVKTDTANSWGAGASSNQVISSGASYVEFTATNKNSTRVIGLSSDDANTDYQDIDFAIMLRDDGMYKGYHREPNRYLDTFWGYYQPGDVFRISVAASGEVTYSRNGQKLATEDENAIPRKFPYVVDTALLTPGGTLDNVVIGTDQATTPTPTPTPTPTPTPTPTDPGLEISVQPVTWTKAVGVTATPGKLVKTDTANSWGAGASSNQVISSGASYVEFTATNKNSTRVIGLSSDDANTDYQDIDFAIMLRDDGMYKGYHREPNRYLDTFWGYYQPGDVFRISVAASGEVTYSRNGQKLATEDENAIPRKFPYVVDTALLTPGATLDNVVIGTSQTPTPTPTPTPTPTPTPTPTPTPTPTPTPTPTPTPTPTPTPTPTPTPTPTPTPTPPGTIDPVTGSTIQPVTWANAVGVTATSGKLVKTGAAAWTSGASSTQSIAYGYGYVEFTASTANTTRVIGLSSDDANTDYQDIDFAIMLRDDGMYKGYHRESNRYLDTFWGYYQPGDVFRITVDNGAITYSRNGQKVATEDQNAIPRKYPFVVDTALLTPGATLDNVVIATPPAWPAGPDFYVSPSGSRFGDGTLERPLDLATALASNDPSSPEFRPFKAGDTIWLQGGTYTGRFVSNLKGTATAPIIVRNYQGQRVTIDENVGTSHDRSLVIGGEYAWYWGLEVTDSNTARTTSTTLSHPDDLPREASAVLVTGSNVKLINMVIHDLGNGIFWETGSKDSEVYGSIVYNNGWDAPDRGHGHGIYAQNKDGTKRITDTIIFNQFGFGIHIYGSSDANINNFLLEGNVSFNNGAASAVSGYTENIHIGSGSIAQNPTLISNFTYSPGRKGANLIGYTNGLVAKDNYFASDLTLDHSPPTSFSGNTLWGSVRGGTSVSEFAGNTYLDPSVRPKGSVVSVRANLYEPGRANVVIYNWDQKPTVDVNLASAGLAIGDRYEIIDVQNYYGAPVASGIYSGTPVAIPMNQTQITQPTGNAPKPLTHTPSEFGTFIVRKLTGS
;
A
#
# COMPACT_ATOMS: atom_id res chain seq x y z
N MET A 1 33.57 -27.59 37.88
CA MET A 1 33.08 -27.29 39.24
C MET A 1 34.18 -27.57 40.25
N LEU A 2 34.68 -26.52 40.93
CA LEU A 2 35.20 -26.59 42.30
C LEU A 2 35.04 -25.18 42.90
N THR A 3 35.04 -25.05 44.23
CA THR A 3 34.42 -23.92 44.96
C THR A 3 35.47 -23.07 45.72
N VAL A 4 35.01 -22.03 46.45
CA VAL A 4 35.74 -21.12 47.38
C VAL A 4 36.27 -19.85 46.66
N LEU A 5 35.69 -18.63 46.82
CA LEU A 5 35.44 -17.76 48.02
C LEU A 5 36.79 -17.19 48.55
N VAL A 6 37.00 -15.88 48.78
CA VAL A 6 36.51 -15.08 49.93
C VAL A 6 36.74 -13.57 49.71
N ILE A 7 35.65 -12.80 49.89
CA ILE A 7 35.50 -11.48 50.56
C ILE A 7 36.76 -10.65 50.88
N LEU A 8 36.76 -9.36 50.48
CA LEU A 8 37.04 -8.24 51.41
C LEU A 8 36.49 -6.90 50.90
N SER A 9 36.02 -6.08 51.84
CA SER A 9 35.29 -4.81 51.62
C SER A 9 36.12 -3.59 52.05
N GLY A 10 35.97 -2.45 51.36
CA GLY A 10 36.57 -1.18 51.78
C GLY A 10 35.83 0.04 51.23
N PHE A 11 35.07 0.72 52.09
CA PHE A 11 34.56 2.09 51.84
C PHE A 11 35.65 3.13 52.10
N VAL A 12 35.61 4.27 51.41
CA VAL A 12 35.46 5.63 52.00
C VAL A 12 35.49 6.71 50.89
N ASN A 13 34.76 7.80 51.10
CA ASN A 13 34.61 8.93 50.16
C ASN A 13 35.83 9.89 50.17
N GLY A 14 36.07 10.60 49.06
CA GLY A 14 36.97 11.76 48.99
C GLY A 14 36.80 12.52 47.66
N THR A 15 36.52 13.83 47.71
CA THR A 15 35.99 14.61 46.56
C THR A 15 36.84 15.83 46.16
N PHE A 16 36.64 16.28 44.91
CA PHE A 16 37.01 17.56 44.29
C PHE A 16 38.48 17.78 43.82
N GLY A 17 38.60 18.42 42.65
CA GLY A 17 39.85 18.89 42.04
C GLY A 17 39.68 19.24 40.55
N VAL A 18 39.35 20.50 40.23
CA VAL A 18 39.06 20.97 38.85
C VAL A 18 40.31 21.56 38.18
N GLY A 19 40.50 21.36 36.86
CA GLY A 19 41.46 22.16 36.08
C GLY A 19 41.76 21.73 34.63
N HIS A 20 41.19 22.48 33.66
CA HIS A 20 41.89 23.23 32.58
C HIS A 20 43.25 22.74 31.99
N LEU A 21 43.60 22.87 30.70
CA LEU A 21 42.93 23.45 29.50
C LEU A 21 43.82 23.27 28.22
N GLN A 22 43.22 23.06 27.02
CA GLN A 22 43.79 23.39 25.67
C GLN A 22 45.03 22.63 25.12
N LEU A 23 45.48 22.74 23.84
CA LEU A 23 45.14 23.56 22.63
C LEU A 23 45.49 22.80 21.31
N GLN A 24 44.70 22.98 20.23
CA GLN A 24 44.98 23.13 18.75
C GLN A 24 46.30 22.60 18.07
N THR A 25 46.45 22.35 16.75
CA THR A 25 45.61 22.25 15.50
C THR A 25 46.43 21.71 14.29
N GLU A 26 45.79 21.04 13.32
CA GLU A 26 45.67 21.28 11.83
C GLU A 26 46.63 22.27 11.08
N PRO A 27 46.67 22.42 9.71
CA PRO A 27 46.26 21.58 8.53
C PRO A 27 47.22 21.61 7.26
N TRP A 28 46.82 21.01 6.10
CA TRP A 28 47.10 21.32 4.62
C TRP A 28 47.95 20.40 3.66
N ARG A 29 47.26 19.95 2.58
CA ARG A 29 47.54 19.74 1.11
C ARG A 29 48.96 19.49 0.48
N GLY A 30 49.02 18.70 -0.62
CA GLY A 30 49.89 19.05 -1.79
C GLY A 30 50.35 18.03 -2.90
N TRP A 31 49.46 17.62 -3.83
CA TRP A 31 49.66 17.39 -5.31
C TRP A 31 50.92 16.75 -6.02
N TRP A 32 50.65 15.73 -6.87
CA TRP A 32 51.21 15.34 -8.21
C TRP A 32 52.51 14.52 -8.44
N GLY A 33 52.47 13.65 -9.48
CA GLY A 33 53.60 12.98 -10.16
C GLY A 33 53.19 11.85 -11.12
N GLN A 34 53.65 11.85 -12.40
CA GLN A 34 53.46 10.77 -13.40
C GLN A 34 54.81 10.17 -13.83
N VAL A 35 54.89 8.85 -14.03
CA VAL A 35 55.83 8.13 -14.95
C VAL A 35 55.15 6.85 -15.47
N ALA A 36 55.57 6.31 -16.62
CA ALA A 36 55.08 5.07 -17.25
C ALA A 36 56.22 4.06 -17.52
N VAL A 37 56.00 3.03 -18.36
CA VAL A 37 56.89 1.86 -18.62
C VAL A 37 56.75 0.77 -17.53
N GLY A 38 56.71 -0.54 -17.82
CA GLY A 38 56.77 -1.24 -19.12
C GLY A 38 56.43 -2.74 -18.99
N ASP A 39 56.66 -3.53 -20.04
CA ASP A 39 56.32 -4.95 -20.16
C ASP A 39 57.13 -5.89 -19.23
N GLU A 40 56.55 -7.03 -18.83
CA GLU A 40 57.02 -8.39 -19.20
C GLU A 40 56.23 -9.53 -18.48
N VAL A 41 56.24 -10.72 -19.09
CA VAL A 41 55.74 -12.00 -18.55
C VAL A 41 56.78 -13.07 -18.90
N PRO A 42 57.31 -13.84 -17.92
CA PRO A 42 57.15 -15.31 -18.03
C PRO A 42 57.10 -16.12 -16.72
N ASP A 43 56.44 -17.28 -16.81
CA ASP A 43 56.73 -18.61 -16.23
C ASP A 43 57.53 -18.76 -14.92
N SER A 44 57.00 -19.54 -13.96
CA SER A 44 57.29 -21.01 -13.90
C SER A 44 56.79 -21.72 -12.62
N HIS A 45 56.52 -23.03 -12.73
CA HIS A 45 56.37 -23.98 -11.61
C HIS A 45 57.75 -24.52 -11.15
N PRO A 46 57.89 -25.48 -10.20
CA PRO A 46 56.95 -26.06 -9.21
C PRO A 46 57.52 -26.12 -7.77
N THR A 47 56.82 -26.73 -6.80
CA THR A 47 57.32 -27.93 -6.05
C THR A 47 56.32 -28.42 -4.98
N GLU A 48 56.09 -29.74 -4.95
CA GLU A 48 55.65 -30.47 -3.75
C GLU A 48 56.90 -31.00 -3.02
N TRP A 49 56.90 -31.11 -1.67
CA TRP A 49 57.61 -32.18 -0.95
C TRP A 49 56.97 -32.48 0.42
N PHE A 50 56.65 -33.77 0.66
CA PHE A 50 56.80 -34.61 1.87
C PHE A 50 57.10 -33.99 3.26
N SER A 51 56.81 -34.61 4.42
CA SER A 51 55.92 -35.72 4.87
C SER A 51 56.15 -35.98 6.38
N LEU A 52 55.52 -37.00 6.99
CA LEU A 52 55.75 -37.54 8.37
C LEU A 52 55.25 -36.58 9.49
N SER A 53 54.25 -36.88 10.33
CA SER A 53 53.94 -38.04 11.22
C SER A 53 54.60 -37.97 12.61
N ASP A 54 53.78 -37.88 13.66
CA ASP A 54 53.82 -38.85 14.78
C ASP A 54 52.64 -38.73 15.77
N GLN A 55 52.31 -39.85 16.42
CA GLN A 55 51.52 -39.96 17.66
C GLN A 55 52.04 -41.17 18.47
N PRO A 56 51.93 -41.15 19.81
CA PRO A 56 51.51 -42.40 20.48
C PRO A 56 50.71 -42.25 21.81
N GLY A 57 49.80 -43.20 22.07
CA GLY A 57 49.23 -43.51 23.40
C GLY A 57 47.71 -43.82 23.40
N ARG A 58 47.23 -45.05 23.10
CA ARG A 58 47.14 -46.26 23.96
C ARG A 58 46.26 -46.07 25.20
N ASP A 59 45.30 -46.94 25.58
CA ASP A 59 44.90 -48.33 25.20
C ASP A 59 43.43 -48.57 25.73
N ARG A 60 42.61 -49.62 25.47
CA ARG A 60 42.75 -50.98 24.90
C ARG A 60 41.36 -51.60 24.53
N THR A 61 41.32 -52.42 23.46
CA THR A 61 40.63 -53.73 23.19
C THR A 61 39.38 -54.21 24.01
N TRP A 62 38.39 -54.97 23.48
CA TRP A 62 38.43 -56.23 22.66
C TRP A 62 37.14 -56.51 21.79
N TRP A 63 37.32 -56.88 20.49
CA TRP A 63 36.55 -57.86 19.63
C TRP A 63 35.00 -57.71 19.40
N ARG A 64 34.30 -58.25 18.36
CA ARG A 64 34.53 -59.07 17.12
C ARG A 64 33.88 -58.32 15.92
N ASP A 65 34.49 -58.18 14.73
CA ASP A 65 34.65 -59.14 13.60
C ASP A 65 33.35 -59.50 12.83
N GLY A 66 33.39 -59.55 11.48
CA GLY A 66 32.19 -59.80 10.64
C GLY A 66 32.27 -59.62 9.10
N SER A 67 33.32 -59.01 8.53
CA SER A 67 33.65 -58.96 7.08
C SER A 67 32.63 -58.42 6.04
N ILE A 68 33.03 -57.44 5.22
CA ILE A 68 32.41 -57.09 3.92
C ILE A 68 33.51 -57.03 2.86
N GLN A 69 33.35 -57.70 1.71
CA GLN A 69 33.90 -57.30 0.39
C GLN A 69 33.54 -58.32 -0.72
N ARG A 70 32.73 -57.90 -1.73
CA ARG A 70 33.04 -57.88 -3.19
C ARG A 70 31.87 -58.20 -4.15
N ARG A 71 31.44 -57.12 -4.83
CA ARG A 71 31.26 -56.98 -6.31
C ARG A 71 30.14 -57.74 -7.09
N ASN A 72 29.66 -57.00 -8.10
CA ASN A 72 29.09 -57.42 -9.39
C ASN A 72 27.59 -57.79 -9.53
N THR A 73 26.83 -56.81 -10.06
CA THR A 73 25.89 -56.92 -11.21
C THR A 73 24.89 -58.09 -11.32
N MET A 74 23.58 -57.79 -11.39
CA MET A 74 22.83 -57.71 -12.67
C MET A 74 21.33 -57.35 -12.55
N ARG A 75 20.86 -56.69 -13.62
CA ARG A 75 19.52 -56.69 -14.29
C ARG A 75 18.24 -57.18 -13.58
N MET A 76 17.18 -56.41 -13.82
CA MET A 76 15.75 -56.75 -13.61
C MET A 76 15.31 -58.11 -14.18
N ARG A 77 14.28 -58.72 -13.57
CA ARG A 77 13.06 -59.16 -14.30
C ARG A 77 11.83 -59.29 -13.38
N ARG A 78 10.64 -59.06 -13.96
CA ARG A 78 9.32 -59.04 -13.28
C ARG A 78 8.78 -60.45 -13.00
N LYS A 79 8.11 -60.64 -11.85
CA LYS A 79 6.64 -60.91 -11.72
C LYS A 79 6.29 -61.51 -10.34
N PHE A 80 5.26 -60.95 -9.69
CA PHE A 80 3.99 -61.66 -9.44
C PHE A 80 2.87 -60.61 -9.21
N ARG A 81 1.60 -61.04 -9.09
CA ARG A 81 0.41 -60.15 -9.08
C ARG A 81 -0.19 -60.03 -7.67
N PRO A 82 -0.83 -58.90 -7.32
CA PRO A 82 -1.67 -58.79 -6.13
C PRO A 82 -3.00 -59.51 -6.32
N THR A 83 -3.72 -59.76 -5.22
CA THR A 83 -5.15 -60.07 -5.19
C THR A 83 -5.81 -59.17 -4.16
N VAL A 84 -7.03 -58.73 -4.43
CA VAL A 84 -7.74 -57.66 -3.72
C VAL A 84 -8.71 -58.24 -2.70
N LEU A 85 -8.94 -57.51 -1.60
CA LEU A 85 -10.18 -57.62 -0.83
C LEU A 85 -10.83 -56.22 -0.77
N VAL A 86 -12.13 -56.15 -1.03
CA VAL A 86 -12.89 -54.89 -1.14
C VAL A 86 -13.85 -54.75 0.03
N ALA A 87 -13.97 -53.55 0.58
CA ALA A 87 -15.17 -53.04 1.22
C ALA A 87 -15.57 -51.74 0.49
N PRO A 88 -16.87 -51.44 0.32
CA PRO A 88 -17.32 -50.41 -0.62
C PRO A 88 -17.15 -48.99 -0.09
N LEU A 89 -16.83 -48.06 -1.01
CA LEU A 89 -17.29 -46.68 -0.90
C LEU A 89 -18.49 -46.52 -1.82
N GLU A 90 -19.62 -46.12 -1.25
CA GLU A 90 -20.60 -45.30 -1.95
C GLU A 90 -20.44 -43.85 -1.45
N ASP A 91 -20.98 -42.87 -2.17
CA ASP A 91 -20.86 -41.43 -1.90
C ASP A 91 -19.43 -40.84 -1.82
N ARG A 92 -18.68 -41.00 -2.91
CA ARG A 92 -17.76 -39.96 -3.39
C ARG A 92 -17.94 -39.70 -4.89
N VAL A 93 -18.81 -38.76 -5.23
CA VAL A 93 -18.85 -38.16 -6.58
C VAL A 93 -17.63 -37.25 -6.74
N LEU A 94 -16.57 -37.77 -7.34
CA LEU A 94 -15.43 -36.97 -7.79
C LEU A 94 -15.82 -36.22 -9.06
N LEU A 95 -16.14 -34.93 -8.95
CA LEU A 95 -16.25 -34.02 -10.09
C LEU A 95 -14.84 -33.69 -10.62
N SER A 96 -14.36 -34.54 -11.53
CA SER A 96 -13.13 -34.29 -12.30
C SER A 96 -13.39 -33.29 -13.43
N ALA A 97 -12.51 -32.31 -13.61
CA ALA A 97 -12.47 -31.52 -14.84
C ALA A 97 -12.25 -32.46 -16.04
N VAL A 98 -13.06 -32.30 -17.10
CA VAL A 98 -13.00 -33.17 -18.29
C VAL A 98 -11.88 -32.69 -19.20
N VAL A 99 -10.65 -33.13 -18.90
CA VAL A 99 -9.46 -32.93 -19.74
C VAL A 99 -9.27 -34.14 -20.63
N GLN A 100 -9.16 -33.95 -21.94
CA GLN A 100 -8.98 -35.03 -22.91
C GLN A 100 -7.84 -34.70 -23.90
N PRO A 101 -7.01 -35.69 -24.30
CA PRO A 101 -6.10 -35.51 -25.43
C PRO A 101 -6.84 -35.10 -26.70
N VAL A 102 -6.27 -34.18 -27.47
CA VAL A 102 -6.85 -33.73 -28.74
C VAL A 102 -6.86 -34.88 -29.73
N THR A 103 -8.04 -35.23 -30.24
CA THR A 103 -8.24 -36.26 -31.25
C THR A 103 -8.25 -35.61 -32.62
N TRP A 104 -7.11 -35.70 -33.31
CA TRP A 104 -6.85 -35.03 -34.58
C TRP A 104 -7.69 -35.54 -35.76
N THR A 105 -7.91 -34.66 -36.73
CA THR A 105 -8.54 -34.85 -38.03
C THR A 105 -7.86 -33.95 -39.08
N LYS A 106 -8.25 -34.08 -40.36
CA LYS A 106 -7.62 -33.41 -41.52
C LYS A 106 -6.07 -33.50 -41.57
N ALA A 107 -5.46 -34.52 -40.97
CA ALA A 107 -4.00 -34.61 -40.83
C ALA A 107 -3.28 -34.69 -42.19
N VAL A 108 -2.45 -33.70 -42.50
CA VAL A 108 -1.66 -33.59 -43.74
C VAL A 108 -0.21 -33.33 -43.39
N GLY A 109 0.73 -34.04 -44.02
CA GLY A 109 2.18 -33.89 -43.78
C GLY A 109 2.65 -34.27 -42.36
N VAL A 110 1.78 -34.82 -41.52
CA VAL A 110 2.05 -35.23 -40.12
C VAL A 110 1.59 -36.67 -39.86
N THR A 111 2.28 -37.36 -38.94
CA THR A 111 1.69 -38.49 -38.21
C THR A 111 0.95 -37.95 -36.99
N ALA A 112 -0.31 -38.37 -36.82
CA ALA A 112 -1.16 -37.95 -35.72
C ALA A 112 -1.53 -39.12 -34.80
N THR A 113 -1.47 -38.87 -33.49
CA THR A 113 -2.00 -39.73 -32.42
C THR A 113 -2.67 -38.84 -31.36
N PRO A 114 -3.61 -39.34 -30.52
CA PRO A 114 -4.31 -38.48 -29.55
C PRO A 114 -3.33 -37.66 -28.68
N GLY A 115 -3.45 -36.33 -28.77
CA GLY A 115 -2.59 -35.37 -28.09
C GLY A 115 -1.15 -35.21 -28.62
N LYS A 116 -0.78 -35.80 -29.77
CA LYS A 116 0.56 -35.66 -30.36
C LYS A 116 0.56 -35.61 -31.90
N LEU A 117 1.33 -34.66 -32.45
CA LEU A 117 1.65 -34.56 -33.88
C LEU A 117 3.17 -34.63 -34.09
N VAL A 118 3.58 -35.20 -35.24
CA VAL A 118 4.98 -35.24 -35.70
C VAL A 118 5.00 -34.95 -37.21
N LYS A 119 5.70 -33.91 -37.68
CA LYS A 119 5.83 -33.62 -39.12
C LYS A 119 6.63 -34.72 -39.81
N THR A 120 5.98 -35.42 -40.74
CA THR A 120 6.57 -36.47 -41.60
C THR A 120 6.91 -35.97 -43.00
N ASP A 121 6.34 -34.83 -43.40
CA ASP A 121 6.79 -34.08 -44.56
C ASP A 121 8.26 -33.62 -44.37
N THR A 122 9.08 -33.90 -45.39
CA THR A 122 10.51 -33.56 -45.43
C THR A 122 10.77 -32.12 -45.89
N ALA A 123 9.78 -31.40 -46.41
CA ALA A 123 9.94 -30.01 -46.81
C ALA A 123 9.95 -29.07 -45.59
N ASN A 124 10.91 -28.14 -45.55
CA ASN A 124 10.96 -27.08 -44.54
C ASN A 124 10.05 -25.90 -44.94
N SER A 125 8.76 -26.20 -45.07
CA SER A 125 7.68 -25.28 -45.43
C SER A 125 6.45 -25.52 -44.56
N TRP A 126 5.61 -24.50 -44.41
CA TRP A 126 4.23 -24.64 -43.93
C TRP A 126 3.41 -25.51 -44.90
N GLY A 127 2.20 -25.93 -44.50
CA GLY A 127 1.39 -26.91 -45.24
C GLY A 127 1.41 -28.34 -44.66
N ALA A 128 1.95 -28.53 -43.45
CA ALA A 128 1.79 -29.75 -42.66
C ALA A 128 1.16 -29.41 -41.31
N GLY A 129 0.14 -30.17 -40.89
CA GLY A 129 -0.69 -29.83 -39.73
C GLY A 129 -1.88 -30.77 -39.56
N ALA A 130 -2.71 -30.48 -38.56
CA ALA A 130 -3.98 -31.15 -38.27
C ALA A 130 -4.86 -30.30 -37.34
N SER A 131 -6.18 -30.50 -37.44
CA SER A 131 -7.19 -29.86 -36.58
C SER A 131 -7.89 -30.86 -35.66
N SER A 132 -8.65 -30.41 -34.66
CA SER A 132 -9.36 -31.30 -33.72
C SER A 132 -10.75 -31.73 -34.20
N ASN A 133 -11.15 -32.98 -33.88
CA ASN A 133 -12.56 -33.38 -33.95
C ASN A 133 -13.41 -32.78 -32.80
N GLN A 134 -12.76 -32.34 -31.71
CA GLN A 134 -13.41 -31.65 -30.59
C GLN A 134 -13.57 -30.15 -30.90
N VAL A 135 -14.62 -29.53 -30.36
CA VAL A 135 -14.98 -28.11 -30.57
C VAL A 135 -15.22 -27.38 -29.25
N ILE A 136 -14.69 -26.15 -29.13
CA ILE A 136 -15.07 -25.19 -28.09
C ILE A 136 -16.29 -24.43 -28.60
N SER A 137 -17.48 -24.80 -28.13
CA SER A 137 -18.76 -24.26 -28.66
C SER A 137 -19.33 -23.09 -27.84
N SER A 138 -19.09 -23.07 -26.53
CA SER A 138 -19.51 -22.00 -25.61
C SER A 138 -19.02 -22.31 -24.20
N GLY A 139 -18.76 -21.29 -23.37
CA GLY A 139 -18.40 -21.46 -21.96
C GLY A 139 -16.91 -21.74 -21.73
N ALA A 140 -16.48 -21.57 -20.46
CA ALA A 140 -15.06 -21.54 -20.10
C ALA A 140 -14.34 -22.85 -20.48
N SER A 141 -13.37 -22.74 -21.40
CA SER A 141 -12.71 -23.87 -22.06
C SER A 141 -11.27 -23.51 -22.44
N TYR A 142 -10.39 -24.48 -22.63
CA TYR A 142 -9.01 -24.22 -23.05
C TYR A 142 -8.41 -25.33 -23.92
N VAL A 143 -7.36 -24.96 -24.66
CA VAL A 143 -6.37 -25.88 -25.23
C VAL A 143 -5.03 -25.68 -24.49
N GLU A 144 -4.35 -26.78 -24.18
CA GLU A 144 -3.05 -26.78 -23.52
C GLU A 144 -2.09 -27.77 -24.20
N PHE A 145 -0.79 -27.49 -24.21
CA PHE A 145 0.24 -28.35 -24.80
C PHE A 145 1.62 -28.15 -24.15
N THR A 146 2.54 -29.12 -24.33
CA THR A 146 3.92 -29.03 -23.82
C THR A 146 4.91 -28.74 -24.95
N ALA A 147 5.76 -27.74 -24.75
CA ALA A 147 6.91 -27.45 -25.60
C ALA A 147 8.06 -28.44 -25.30
N THR A 148 8.09 -29.59 -25.98
CA THR A 148 9.07 -30.68 -25.70
C THR A 148 10.48 -30.46 -26.25
N ASN A 149 10.66 -29.50 -27.15
CA ASN A 149 11.93 -29.25 -27.85
C ASN A 149 12.03 -27.79 -28.31
N LYS A 150 13.27 -27.28 -28.48
CA LYS A 150 13.53 -25.95 -29.04
C LYS A 150 13.77 -25.93 -30.55
N ASN A 151 14.10 -27.07 -31.17
CA ASN A 151 14.71 -27.12 -32.50
C ASN A 151 13.69 -27.24 -33.66
N SER A 152 12.46 -26.76 -33.48
CA SER A 152 11.45 -26.78 -34.54
C SER A 152 10.48 -25.59 -34.46
N THR A 153 10.24 -24.95 -35.59
CA THR A 153 9.23 -23.90 -35.74
C THR A 153 7.86 -24.53 -36.03
N ARG A 154 6.85 -24.15 -35.22
CA ARG A 154 5.49 -24.70 -35.23
C ARG A 154 4.48 -23.77 -34.58
N VAL A 155 3.21 -23.94 -34.90
CA VAL A 155 2.08 -23.15 -34.40
C VAL A 155 0.97 -24.10 -33.94
N ILE A 156 0.33 -23.73 -32.84
CA ILE A 156 -0.94 -24.29 -32.39
C ILE A 156 -1.83 -23.16 -31.87
N GLY A 157 -3.13 -23.29 -32.09
CA GLY A 157 -4.10 -22.31 -31.62
C GLY A 157 -5.54 -22.74 -31.79
N LEU A 158 -6.44 -21.76 -31.82
CA LEU A 158 -7.87 -21.91 -32.05
C LEU A 158 -8.25 -21.26 -33.39
N SER A 159 -9.08 -21.93 -34.20
CA SER A 159 -9.60 -21.43 -35.48
C SER A 159 -11.11 -21.68 -35.58
N SER A 160 -11.83 -20.80 -36.30
CA SER A 160 -13.30 -20.77 -36.38
C SER A 160 -13.90 -20.93 -37.78
N ASP A 161 -13.11 -20.86 -38.85
CA ASP A 161 -13.62 -20.94 -40.23
C ASP A 161 -12.87 -21.96 -41.12
N ASP A 162 -11.56 -21.83 -41.36
CA ASP A 162 -10.80 -22.85 -42.10
C ASP A 162 -9.57 -23.40 -41.36
N ALA A 163 -9.83 -24.36 -40.47
CA ALA A 163 -8.78 -25.11 -39.81
C ALA A 163 -8.08 -26.08 -40.79
N ASN A 164 -6.98 -25.63 -41.41
CA ASN A 164 -6.32 -26.29 -42.55
C ASN A 164 -4.88 -26.75 -42.22
N THR A 165 -3.83 -26.24 -42.87
CA THR A 165 -2.41 -26.43 -42.50
C THR A 165 -1.52 -25.19 -42.74
N ASP A 166 -2.12 -24.04 -43.05
CA ASP A 166 -1.47 -22.73 -42.97
C ASP A 166 -1.65 -22.20 -41.53
N TYR A 167 -0.59 -21.59 -40.98
CA TYR A 167 -0.69 -20.95 -39.68
C TYR A 167 -1.52 -19.66 -39.72
N GLN A 168 -1.72 -19.10 -40.92
CA GLN A 168 -2.44 -17.86 -41.14
C GLN A 168 -3.94 -17.96 -40.88
N ASP A 169 -4.53 -19.16 -40.90
CA ASP A 169 -5.98 -19.33 -40.64
C ASP A 169 -6.33 -19.62 -39.17
N ILE A 170 -5.36 -19.47 -38.27
CA ILE A 170 -5.53 -19.67 -36.82
C ILE A 170 -5.85 -18.32 -36.15
N ASP A 171 -7.05 -18.20 -35.57
CA ASP A 171 -7.56 -16.95 -34.98
C ASP A 171 -6.81 -16.52 -33.72
N PHE A 172 -6.45 -17.48 -32.84
CA PHE A 172 -5.75 -17.23 -31.57
C PHE A 172 -4.62 -18.24 -31.40
N ALA A 173 -3.36 -17.81 -31.49
CA ALA A 173 -2.24 -18.71 -31.76
C ALA A 173 -1.02 -18.48 -30.87
N ILE A 174 -0.31 -19.57 -30.58
CA ILE A 174 1.06 -19.56 -30.05
C ILE A 174 1.99 -20.21 -31.08
N MET A 175 2.93 -19.42 -31.60
CA MET A 175 4.06 -19.89 -32.39
C MET A 175 5.24 -20.18 -31.47
N LEU A 176 5.81 -21.37 -31.57
CA LEU A 176 7.13 -21.71 -31.01
C LEU A 176 8.13 -21.77 -32.17
N ARG A 177 9.30 -21.15 -32.02
CA ARG A 177 10.35 -21.06 -33.04
C ARG A 177 11.53 -21.98 -32.75
N ASP A 178 12.34 -22.24 -33.77
CA ASP A 178 13.57 -23.05 -33.73
C ASP A 178 14.77 -22.36 -33.05
N ASP A 179 14.72 -21.04 -32.87
CA ASP A 179 15.63 -20.24 -32.04
C ASP A 179 15.32 -20.29 -30.53
N GLY A 180 14.21 -20.92 -30.13
CA GLY A 180 13.77 -20.98 -28.74
C GLY A 180 12.94 -19.78 -28.27
N MET A 181 12.52 -18.88 -29.17
CA MET A 181 11.51 -17.86 -28.89
C MET A 181 10.08 -18.40 -29.10
N TYR A 182 9.13 -17.85 -28.35
CA TYR A 182 7.70 -17.98 -28.62
C TYR A 182 7.07 -16.62 -28.89
N LYS A 183 5.96 -16.63 -29.62
CA LYS A 183 5.15 -15.46 -29.97
C LYS A 183 3.67 -15.82 -29.87
N GLY A 184 2.89 -14.97 -29.21
CA GLY A 184 1.43 -14.96 -29.33
C GLY A 184 0.97 -13.97 -30.39
N TYR A 185 -0.10 -14.31 -31.09
CA TYR A 185 -0.78 -13.40 -32.02
C TYR A 185 -2.24 -13.81 -32.21
N HIS A 186 -3.03 -12.87 -32.75
CA HIS A 186 -4.39 -13.12 -33.21
C HIS A 186 -4.63 -12.57 -34.62
N ARG A 187 -5.74 -13.01 -35.25
CA ARG A 187 -6.12 -12.70 -36.64
C ARG A 187 -7.31 -11.73 -36.69
N GLU A 188 -7.04 -10.46 -36.94
CA GLU A 188 -8.07 -9.49 -37.34
C GLU A 188 -8.44 -9.67 -38.83
N PRO A 189 -9.61 -9.22 -39.31
CA PRO A 189 -10.07 -9.41 -40.69
C PRO A 189 -9.16 -8.89 -41.82
N ASN A 190 -8.11 -8.12 -41.53
CA ASN A 190 -7.09 -7.68 -42.50
C ASN A 190 -5.66 -7.60 -41.89
N ARG A 191 -5.41 -8.15 -40.69
CA ARG A 191 -4.13 -7.93 -39.97
C ARG A 191 -3.81 -9.03 -38.96
N TYR A 192 -2.52 -9.37 -38.84
CA TYR A 192 -1.99 -10.06 -37.66
C TYR A 192 -1.47 -9.03 -36.66
N LEU A 193 -1.90 -9.14 -35.41
CA LEU A 193 -1.36 -8.36 -34.31
C LEU A 193 -0.45 -9.24 -33.45
N ASP A 194 0.82 -8.87 -33.40
CA ASP A 194 1.85 -9.48 -32.56
C ASP A 194 1.62 -9.01 -31.11
N THR A 195 0.93 -9.80 -30.30
CA THR A 195 0.49 -9.38 -28.97
C THR A 195 1.54 -9.54 -27.88
N PHE A 196 2.43 -10.55 -27.98
CA PHE A 196 3.52 -10.77 -27.02
C PHE A 196 4.56 -11.76 -27.55
N TRP A 197 5.75 -11.74 -26.96
CA TRP A 197 6.87 -12.64 -27.28
C TRP A 197 7.74 -12.92 -26.05
N GLY A 198 8.50 -14.01 -26.08
CA GLY A 198 9.46 -14.36 -25.03
C GLY A 198 10.30 -15.59 -25.36
N TYR A 199 11.06 -16.10 -24.40
CA TYR A 199 11.88 -17.32 -24.56
C TYR A 199 11.27 -18.51 -23.82
N TYR A 200 11.24 -19.68 -24.46
CA TYR A 200 10.78 -20.94 -23.87
C TYR A 200 11.91 -21.96 -23.69
N GLN A 201 11.65 -23.01 -22.92
CA GLN A 201 12.52 -24.12 -22.57
C GLN A 201 11.79 -25.46 -22.81
N PRO A 202 12.52 -26.56 -23.07
CA PRO A 202 11.92 -27.90 -23.13
C PRO A 202 11.25 -28.25 -21.79
N GLY A 203 9.93 -28.50 -21.82
CA GLY A 203 9.12 -28.79 -20.64
C GLY A 203 8.10 -27.69 -20.28
N ASP A 204 8.17 -26.50 -20.88
CA ASP A 204 7.15 -25.47 -20.69
C ASP A 204 5.77 -25.96 -21.14
N VAL A 205 4.74 -25.65 -20.36
CA VAL A 205 3.33 -25.90 -20.68
C VAL A 205 2.67 -24.58 -21.08
N PHE A 206 2.08 -24.53 -22.26
CA PHE A 206 1.37 -23.37 -22.80
C PHE A 206 -0.12 -23.64 -22.90
N ARG A 207 -0.95 -22.67 -22.53
CA ARG A 207 -2.42 -22.77 -22.57
C ARG A 207 -3.04 -21.53 -23.20
N ILE A 208 -4.07 -21.75 -24.02
CA ILE A 208 -4.97 -20.71 -24.55
C ILE A 208 -6.36 -21.02 -23.99
N SER A 209 -6.83 -20.17 -23.08
CA SER A 209 -8.15 -20.25 -22.44
C SER A 209 -9.12 -19.27 -23.10
N VAL A 210 -10.37 -19.71 -23.28
CA VAL A 210 -11.52 -18.90 -23.67
C VAL A 210 -12.48 -18.89 -22.49
N ALA A 211 -12.77 -17.72 -21.92
CA ALA A 211 -13.68 -17.58 -20.79
C ALA A 211 -15.16 -17.71 -21.22
N ALA A 212 -16.07 -17.78 -20.24
CA ALA A 212 -17.52 -17.77 -20.52
C ALA A 212 -18.03 -16.45 -21.14
N SER A 213 -17.30 -15.34 -20.96
CA SER A 213 -17.49 -14.06 -21.65
C SER A 213 -17.01 -14.08 -23.12
N GLY A 214 -16.20 -15.08 -23.50
CA GLY A 214 -15.48 -15.11 -24.77
C GLY A 214 -14.08 -14.46 -24.74
N GLU A 215 -13.68 -13.84 -23.62
CA GLU A 215 -12.30 -13.34 -23.38
C GLU A 215 -11.27 -14.44 -23.65
N VAL A 216 -10.25 -14.16 -24.46
CA VAL A 216 -9.13 -15.07 -24.70
C VAL A 216 -7.93 -14.67 -23.85
N THR A 217 -7.43 -15.63 -23.08
CA THR A 217 -6.26 -15.49 -22.20
C THR A 217 -5.19 -16.50 -22.60
N TYR A 218 -3.95 -16.02 -22.73
CA TYR A 218 -2.78 -16.83 -22.99
C TYR A 218 -1.99 -17.03 -21.70
N SER A 219 -1.46 -18.22 -21.44
CA SER A 219 -0.65 -18.51 -20.25
C SER A 219 0.46 -19.54 -20.50
N ARG A 220 1.47 -19.51 -19.62
CA ARG A 220 2.60 -20.45 -19.58
C ARG A 220 2.88 -20.88 -18.15
N ASN A 221 3.01 -22.18 -17.91
CA ASN A 221 3.25 -22.78 -16.59
C ASN A 221 2.26 -22.28 -15.51
N GLY A 222 1.01 -21.97 -15.90
CA GLY A 222 -0.03 -21.40 -15.04
C GLY A 222 -0.01 -19.87 -14.88
N GLN A 223 1.02 -19.16 -15.32
CA GLN A 223 1.07 -17.69 -15.28
C GLN A 223 0.47 -17.07 -16.54
N LYS A 224 -0.42 -16.07 -16.38
CA LYS A 224 -1.03 -15.32 -17.48
C LYS A 224 0.05 -14.49 -18.21
N LEU A 225 0.11 -14.64 -19.53
CA LEU A 225 1.02 -13.92 -20.42
C LEU A 225 0.36 -12.69 -21.04
N ALA A 226 -0.90 -12.82 -21.45
CA ALA A 226 -1.69 -11.74 -22.04
C ALA A 226 -3.19 -12.02 -21.95
N THR A 227 -3.98 -10.95 -21.99
CA THR A 227 -5.38 -10.98 -22.44
C THR A 227 -5.45 -10.40 -23.85
N GLU A 228 -6.43 -10.83 -24.63
CA GLU A 228 -6.92 -10.04 -25.76
C GLU A 228 -7.94 -9.01 -25.28
N ASP A 229 -7.99 -7.82 -25.89
CA ASP A 229 -9.07 -6.85 -25.66
C ASP A 229 -10.42 -7.44 -26.12
N GLU A 230 -11.44 -7.39 -25.26
CA GLU A 230 -12.78 -7.87 -25.59
C GLU A 230 -13.46 -7.08 -26.71
N ASN A 231 -12.97 -5.87 -27.01
CA ASN A 231 -13.50 -4.96 -28.02
C ASN A 231 -12.90 -5.18 -29.43
N ALA A 232 -11.83 -5.97 -29.56
CA ALA A 232 -11.08 -6.09 -30.83
C ALA A 232 -11.79 -6.96 -31.89
N ILE A 233 -12.27 -8.16 -31.52
CA ILE A 233 -12.75 -9.15 -32.49
C ILE A 233 -14.10 -9.78 -32.05
N PRO A 234 -15.13 -9.77 -32.91
CA PRO A 234 -16.37 -10.51 -32.67
C PRO A 234 -16.13 -12.02 -32.57
N ARG A 235 -16.56 -12.64 -31.47
CA ARG A 235 -16.30 -14.06 -31.18
C ARG A 235 -17.07 -14.99 -32.12
N LYS A 236 -16.34 -15.81 -32.89
CA LYS A 236 -16.85 -16.78 -33.87
C LYS A 236 -16.89 -18.21 -33.28
N PHE A 237 -17.80 -18.48 -32.35
CA PHE A 237 -18.00 -19.86 -31.88
C PHE A 237 -18.73 -20.71 -32.95
N PRO A 238 -18.41 -22.01 -33.12
CA PRO A 238 -17.43 -22.79 -32.35
C PRO A 238 -15.99 -22.68 -32.89
N TYR A 239 -15.01 -22.78 -31.99
CA TYR A 239 -13.60 -22.94 -32.36
C TYR A 239 -13.18 -24.42 -32.36
N VAL A 240 -12.25 -24.79 -33.24
CA VAL A 240 -11.45 -26.03 -33.15
C VAL A 240 -10.02 -25.69 -32.76
N VAL A 241 -9.30 -26.66 -32.19
CA VAL A 241 -7.83 -26.60 -32.09
C VAL A 241 -7.26 -26.84 -33.48
N ASP A 242 -6.34 -25.99 -33.91
CA ASP A 242 -5.68 -26.10 -35.21
C ASP A 242 -4.16 -25.91 -35.12
N THR A 243 -3.42 -26.46 -36.09
CA THR A 243 -1.95 -26.54 -36.04
C THR A 243 -1.27 -26.46 -37.41
N ALA A 244 -0.09 -25.85 -37.43
CA ALA A 244 0.80 -25.84 -38.59
C ALA A 244 2.25 -26.07 -38.13
N LEU A 245 3.02 -26.87 -38.88
CA LEU A 245 4.41 -27.25 -38.55
C LEU A 245 5.33 -26.93 -39.73
N LEU A 246 6.37 -26.14 -39.49
CA LEU A 246 7.37 -25.73 -40.49
C LEU A 246 8.52 -26.74 -40.60
N THR A 247 9.20 -27.00 -39.48
CA THR A 247 10.47 -27.73 -39.46
C THR A 247 10.27 -29.26 -39.55
N PRO A 248 10.92 -29.97 -40.49
CA PRO A 248 10.82 -31.43 -40.63
C PRO A 248 11.14 -32.17 -39.33
N GLY A 249 10.33 -33.16 -38.96
CA GLY A 249 10.46 -33.89 -37.69
C GLY A 249 10.02 -33.11 -36.44
N GLY A 250 9.58 -31.84 -36.57
CA GLY A 250 9.02 -31.06 -35.46
C GLY A 250 7.79 -31.71 -34.83
N THR A 251 7.54 -31.43 -33.55
CA THR A 251 6.47 -32.07 -32.77
C THR A 251 5.63 -31.10 -31.96
N LEU A 252 4.36 -31.46 -31.80
CA LEU A 252 3.47 -30.97 -30.75
C LEU A 252 3.12 -32.17 -29.86
N ASP A 253 3.17 -31.97 -28.54
CA ASP A 253 3.13 -33.02 -27.53
C ASP A 253 2.21 -32.64 -26.37
N ASN A 254 1.60 -33.64 -25.73
CA ASN A 254 0.65 -33.48 -24.62
C ASN A 254 -0.50 -32.50 -24.91
N VAL A 255 -0.94 -32.41 -26.17
CA VAL A 255 -2.01 -31.49 -26.56
C VAL A 255 -3.35 -31.99 -26.00
N VAL A 256 -3.96 -31.21 -25.12
CA VAL A 256 -5.24 -31.50 -24.47
C VAL A 256 -6.24 -30.36 -24.67
N ILE A 257 -7.52 -30.71 -24.62
CA ILE A 257 -8.64 -29.78 -24.55
C ILE A 257 -9.40 -30.03 -23.23
N GLY A 258 -9.86 -28.96 -22.59
CA GLY A 258 -10.56 -29.03 -21.30
C GLY A 258 -11.60 -27.94 -21.11
N THR A 259 -12.47 -28.12 -20.12
CA THR A 259 -13.51 -27.15 -19.71
C THR A 259 -13.34 -26.75 -18.25
N ASP A 260 -13.28 -25.46 -17.97
CA ASP A 260 -13.19 -24.90 -16.61
C ASP A 260 -14.60 -24.74 -16.02
N GLN A 261 -15.01 -25.71 -15.20
CA GLN A 261 -16.36 -25.76 -14.62
C GLN A 261 -16.49 -24.86 -13.37
N ALA A 262 -16.98 -23.64 -13.56
CA ALA A 262 -17.51 -22.83 -12.46
C ALA A 262 -18.86 -23.41 -11.98
N THR A 263 -18.95 -23.78 -10.70
CA THR A 263 -20.08 -24.53 -10.16
C THR A 263 -21.37 -23.73 -10.05
N THR A 264 -22.36 -24.02 -10.89
CA THR A 264 -23.78 -23.75 -10.62
C THR A 264 -24.60 -25.02 -10.87
N PRO A 265 -25.43 -25.49 -9.91
CA PRO A 265 -26.16 -26.74 -10.05
C PRO A 265 -27.35 -26.60 -11.01
N THR A 266 -27.45 -27.51 -11.98
CA THR A 266 -28.52 -27.51 -12.99
C THR A 266 -29.80 -28.18 -12.47
N PRO A 267 -30.97 -27.52 -12.47
CA PRO A 267 -32.26 -28.17 -12.24
C PRO A 267 -32.83 -28.81 -13.51
N THR A 268 -33.51 -29.95 -13.35
CA THR A 268 -34.25 -30.66 -14.40
C THR A 268 -35.61 -29.95 -14.67
N PRO A 269 -36.18 -29.97 -15.91
CA PRO A 269 -36.93 -28.81 -16.42
C PRO A 269 -38.47 -28.82 -16.26
N THR A 270 -39.08 -27.70 -16.68
CA THR A 270 -40.51 -27.48 -17.07
C THR A 270 -41.48 -27.09 -15.93
N PRO A 271 -42.42 -26.11 -16.09
CA PRO A 271 -42.61 -25.08 -17.15
C PRO A 271 -42.63 -23.60 -16.67
N THR A 272 -42.59 -22.67 -17.64
CA THR A 272 -42.89 -21.21 -17.53
C THR A 272 -44.43 -20.98 -17.54
N PRO A 273 -45.04 -19.84 -17.09
CA PRO A 273 -44.48 -18.54 -16.69
C PRO A 273 -44.98 -17.94 -15.35
N THR A 274 -44.34 -16.86 -14.88
CA THR A 274 -44.92 -15.54 -14.45
C THR A 274 -43.87 -14.73 -13.65
N PRO A 275 -43.62 -13.44 -13.96
CA PRO A 275 -42.69 -12.62 -13.18
C PRO A 275 -43.34 -12.03 -11.92
N THR A 276 -42.58 -11.97 -10.82
CA THR A 276 -42.90 -11.27 -9.55
C THR A 276 -41.55 -10.92 -8.88
N PRO A 277 -41.37 -9.72 -8.30
CA PRO A 277 -40.04 -9.11 -8.21
C PRO A 277 -39.13 -9.60 -7.07
N THR A 278 -37.83 -9.47 -7.30
CA THR A 278 -36.75 -9.61 -6.31
C THR A 278 -36.72 -8.39 -5.36
N PRO A 279 -36.31 -8.51 -4.07
CA PRO A 279 -36.49 -7.43 -3.09
C PRO A 279 -35.66 -6.17 -3.33
N THR A 280 -36.22 -5.03 -2.88
CA THR A 280 -35.59 -3.71 -2.87
C THR A 280 -34.74 -3.48 -1.62
N ASP A 281 -33.62 -2.78 -1.79
CA ASP A 281 -32.82 -2.17 -0.73
C ASP A 281 -33.54 -0.94 -0.13
N PRO A 282 -33.76 -0.84 1.20
CA PRO A 282 -34.48 0.27 1.81
C PRO A 282 -33.58 1.50 2.06
N GLY A 283 -33.37 2.33 1.04
CA GLY A 283 -32.58 3.57 1.19
C GLY A 283 -32.86 4.71 0.21
N LEU A 284 -32.96 4.43 -1.10
CA LEU A 284 -33.07 5.46 -2.15
C LEU A 284 -34.09 5.08 -3.23
N GLU A 285 -35.29 5.66 -3.18
CA GLU A 285 -36.27 5.54 -4.26
C GLU A 285 -35.92 6.49 -5.42
N ILE A 286 -35.25 5.97 -6.45
CA ILE A 286 -35.10 6.67 -7.73
C ILE A 286 -36.44 6.60 -8.47
N SER A 287 -37.06 7.76 -8.66
CA SER A 287 -38.33 7.89 -9.38
C SER A 287 -38.08 7.82 -10.89
N VAL A 288 -38.43 6.70 -11.51
CA VAL A 288 -38.30 6.47 -12.96
C VAL A 288 -39.62 6.73 -13.68
N GLN A 289 -39.58 7.59 -14.69
CA GLN A 289 -40.76 8.00 -15.45
C GLN A 289 -40.42 8.22 -16.94
N PRO A 290 -41.35 7.99 -17.89
CA PRO A 290 -41.15 8.35 -19.29
C PRO A 290 -40.84 9.84 -19.48
N VAL A 291 -39.95 10.17 -20.41
CA VAL A 291 -39.65 11.56 -20.74
C VAL A 291 -40.86 12.24 -21.38
N THR A 292 -41.30 13.35 -20.78
CA THR A 292 -42.43 14.14 -21.24
C THR A 292 -41.90 15.31 -22.07
N TRP A 293 -41.94 15.16 -23.39
CA TRP A 293 -41.33 16.08 -24.35
C TRP A 293 -42.00 17.47 -24.43
N THR A 294 -41.19 18.46 -24.79
CA THR A 294 -41.53 19.85 -25.12
C THR A 294 -40.63 20.36 -26.26
N LYS A 295 -40.84 21.59 -26.72
CA LYS A 295 -40.15 22.20 -27.89
C LYS A 295 -40.11 21.30 -29.15
N ALA A 296 -41.05 20.37 -29.32
CA ALA A 296 -41.00 19.37 -30.40
C ALA A 296 -41.09 20.00 -31.79
N VAL A 297 -40.04 19.81 -32.61
CA VAL A 297 -39.91 20.35 -33.97
C VAL A 297 -39.51 19.21 -34.91
N GLY A 298 -40.17 19.08 -36.06
CA GLY A 298 -39.89 18.03 -37.05
C GLY A 298 -40.15 16.58 -36.59
N VAL A 299 -40.72 16.39 -35.39
CA VAL A 299 -41.01 15.08 -34.77
C VAL A 299 -42.47 15.00 -34.30
N THR A 300 -43.04 13.80 -34.29
CA THR A 300 -44.18 13.48 -33.41
C THR A 300 -43.65 13.01 -32.07
N ALA A 301 -44.19 13.57 -30.99
CA ALA A 301 -43.78 13.26 -29.62
C ALA A 301 -44.90 12.63 -28.79
N THR A 302 -44.54 11.61 -28.01
CA THR A 302 -45.39 10.93 -27.02
C THR A 302 -44.53 10.59 -25.80
N PRO A 303 -45.07 10.39 -24.58
CA PRO A 303 -44.26 10.12 -23.39
C PRO A 303 -43.28 8.96 -23.62
N GLY A 304 -41.98 9.24 -23.49
CA GLY A 304 -40.88 8.31 -23.73
C GLY A 304 -40.62 7.89 -25.18
N LYS A 305 -41.24 8.54 -26.19
CA LYS A 305 -41.04 8.19 -27.61
C LYS A 305 -41.10 9.41 -28.55
N LEU A 306 -40.11 9.50 -29.46
CA LEU A 306 -40.07 10.44 -30.58
C LEU A 306 -40.00 9.70 -31.92
N VAL A 307 -40.60 10.29 -32.96
CA VAL A 307 -40.52 9.83 -34.36
C VAL A 307 -40.30 11.03 -35.27
N LYS A 308 -39.23 11.07 -36.07
CA LYS A 308 -39.01 12.16 -37.06
C LYS A 308 -40.05 12.09 -38.18
N THR A 309 -40.88 13.12 -38.26
CA THR A 309 -41.89 13.31 -39.32
C THR A 309 -41.42 14.23 -40.43
N ASP A 310 -40.37 15.01 -40.21
CA ASP A 310 -39.64 15.71 -41.25
C ASP A 310 -39.03 14.71 -42.25
N THR A 311 -39.31 14.93 -43.54
CA THR A 311 -38.84 14.11 -44.65
C THR A 311 -37.43 14.45 -45.11
N ALA A 312 -36.84 15.56 -44.65
CA ALA A 312 -35.47 15.93 -44.97
C ALA A 312 -34.45 15.09 -44.20
N ASN A 313 -33.43 14.58 -44.88
CA ASN A 313 -32.29 13.89 -44.27
C ASN A 313 -31.25 14.91 -43.74
N SER A 314 -31.70 15.74 -42.81
CA SER A 314 -30.91 16.80 -42.16
C SER A 314 -31.23 16.87 -40.66
N TRP A 315 -30.27 17.37 -39.88
CA TRP A 315 -30.52 17.84 -38.51
C TRP A 315 -31.51 19.02 -38.53
N GLY A 316 -32.05 19.41 -37.37
CA GLY A 316 -33.17 20.36 -37.28
C GLY A 316 -34.54 19.72 -36.97
N ALA A 317 -34.55 18.48 -36.48
CA ALA A 317 -35.73 17.85 -35.90
C ALA A 317 -35.35 17.22 -34.55
N GLY A 318 -36.17 17.41 -33.51
CA GLY A 318 -35.83 17.07 -32.13
C GLY A 318 -36.89 17.54 -31.12
N ALA A 319 -36.62 17.25 -29.85
CA ALA A 319 -37.40 17.71 -28.70
C ALA A 319 -36.60 17.56 -27.40
N SER A 320 -36.91 18.39 -26.40
CA SER A 320 -36.32 18.34 -25.05
C SER A 320 -37.36 18.00 -23.97
N SER A 321 -36.93 17.68 -22.74
CA SER A 321 -37.81 17.28 -21.64
C SER A 321 -38.41 18.46 -20.86
N ASN A 322 -39.66 18.30 -20.41
CA ASN A 322 -40.22 19.16 -19.34
C ASN A 322 -39.64 18.80 -17.95
N GLN A 323 -39.15 17.57 -17.77
CA GLN A 323 -38.44 17.17 -16.55
C GLN A 323 -36.99 17.68 -16.58
N VAL A 324 -36.40 17.92 -15.41
CA VAL A 324 -35.02 18.42 -15.22
C VAL A 324 -34.24 17.55 -14.24
N ILE A 325 -32.93 17.46 -14.44
CA ILE A 325 -31.96 16.91 -13.47
C ILE A 325 -31.31 18.09 -12.75
N SER A 326 -31.76 18.38 -11.53
CA SER A 326 -31.32 19.56 -10.77
C SER A 326 -30.14 19.30 -9.83
N SER A 327 -30.04 18.10 -9.25
CA SER A 327 -28.91 17.62 -8.44
C SER A 327 -29.14 16.15 -8.04
N GLY A 328 -28.11 15.48 -7.52
CA GLY A 328 -28.21 14.13 -6.98
C GLY A 328 -28.27 13.01 -8.04
N ALA A 329 -28.07 11.77 -7.58
CA ALA A 329 -27.98 10.59 -8.44
C ALA A 329 -29.21 10.43 -9.35
N SER A 330 -29.02 10.65 -10.65
CA SER A 330 -30.08 10.72 -11.66
C SER A 330 -29.58 10.17 -12.99
N TYR A 331 -30.46 9.83 -13.93
CA TYR A 331 -30.07 9.37 -15.26
C TYR A 331 -31.15 9.60 -16.32
N VAL A 332 -30.73 9.61 -17.59
CA VAL A 332 -31.60 9.34 -18.74
C VAL A 332 -31.24 7.98 -19.33
N GLU A 333 -32.25 7.20 -19.71
CA GLU A 333 -32.11 5.88 -20.33
C GLU A 333 -33.05 5.74 -21.53
N PHE A 334 -32.64 4.99 -22.56
CA PHE A 334 -33.43 4.76 -23.77
C PHE A 334 -33.07 3.43 -24.45
N THR A 335 -33.97 2.90 -25.29
CA THR A 335 -33.71 1.69 -26.08
C THR A 335 -33.36 2.02 -27.53
N ALA A 336 -32.26 1.45 -28.02
CA ALA A 336 -31.86 1.49 -29.42
C ALA A 336 -32.71 0.49 -30.24
N THR A 337 -33.86 0.91 -30.76
CA THR A 337 -34.83 0.01 -31.42
C THR A 337 -34.50 -0.39 -32.86
N ASN A 338 -33.61 0.33 -33.54
CA ASN A 338 -33.23 0.07 -34.93
C ASN A 338 -31.80 0.53 -35.23
N LYS A 339 -31.16 -0.10 -36.22
CA LYS A 339 -29.77 0.18 -36.66
C LYS A 339 -29.64 1.22 -37.77
N ASN A 340 -30.73 1.50 -38.49
CA ASN A 340 -30.72 2.15 -39.80
C ASN A 340 -31.15 3.62 -39.75
N SER A 341 -30.93 4.30 -38.63
CA SER A 341 -31.22 5.73 -38.49
C SER A 341 -30.22 6.45 -37.59
N THR A 342 -29.70 7.58 -38.07
CA THR A 342 -28.80 8.46 -37.32
C THR A 342 -29.60 9.44 -36.45
N ARG A 343 -29.29 9.47 -35.15
CA ARG A 343 -30.01 10.20 -34.09
C ARG A 343 -29.17 10.37 -32.83
N VAL A 344 -29.45 11.40 -32.06
CA VAL A 344 -28.75 11.77 -30.83
C VAL A 344 -29.75 11.98 -29.71
N ILE A 345 -29.38 11.54 -28.52
CA ILE A 345 -30.02 11.89 -27.25
C ILE A 345 -28.95 12.14 -26.20
N GLY A 346 -29.18 13.10 -25.32
CA GLY A 346 -28.25 13.41 -24.24
C GLY A 346 -28.82 14.35 -23.19
N LEU A 347 -27.92 14.98 -22.46
CA LEU A 347 -28.21 16.00 -21.44
C LEU A 347 -27.65 17.35 -21.92
N SER A 348 -28.45 18.42 -21.81
CA SER A 348 -28.05 19.81 -22.13
C SER A 348 -28.37 20.76 -20.99
N SER A 349 -27.53 21.77 -20.79
CA SER A 349 -27.66 22.84 -19.78
C SER A 349 -27.94 24.24 -20.36
N ASP A 350 -27.96 24.40 -21.69
CA ASP A 350 -28.28 25.67 -22.34
C ASP A 350 -29.47 25.59 -23.31
N ASP A 351 -29.37 26.06 -24.57
CA ASP A 351 -30.55 26.15 -25.43
C ASP A 351 -30.84 24.80 -26.11
N ALA A 352 -31.52 23.93 -25.37
CA ALA A 352 -32.01 22.65 -25.87
C ALA A 352 -32.96 22.85 -27.06
N ASN A 353 -32.42 22.82 -28.30
CA ASN A 353 -33.11 23.18 -29.53
C ASN A 353 -33.31 21.95 -30.44
N THR A 354 -32.71 21.87 -31.63
CA THR A 354 -32.71 20.69 -32.51
C THR A 354 -31.36 20.41 -33.20
N ASP A 355 -30.31 21.16 -32.85
CA ASP A 355 -28.93 20.83 -33.21
C ASP A 355 -28.33 19.88 -32.16
N TYR A 356 -27.66 18.83 -32.62
CA TYR A 356 -26.95 17.89 -31.74
C TYR A 356 -25.73 18.53 -31.06
N GLN A 357 -25.30 19.68 -31.56
CA GLN A 357 -24.15 20.45 -31.06
C GLN A 357 -24.41 21.18 -29.74
N ASP A 358 -25.68 21.40 -29.36
CA ASP A 358 -26.03 22.04 -28.07
C ASP A 358 -26.33 21.02 -26.95
N ILE A 359 -26.02 19.74 -27.19
CA ILE A 359 -26.15 18.67 -26.20
C ILE A 359 -24.80 18.45 -25.51
N ASP A 360 -24.72 18.71 -24.20
CA ASP A 360 -23.47 18.74 -23.44
C ASP A 360 -22.87 17.34 -23.18
N PHE A 361 -23.71 16.33 -22.96
CA PHE A 361 -23.30 14.92 -22.76
C PHE A 361 -24.23 14.00 -23.55
N ALA A 362 -23.72 13.32 -24.58
CA ALA A 362 -24.57 12.74 -25.61
C ALA A 362 -24.16 11.33 -26.05
N ILE A 363 -25.16 10.56 -26.50
CA ILE A 363 -24.98 9.32 -27.25
C ILE A 363 -25.61 9.50 -28.62
N MET A 364 -24.77 9.51 -29.66
CA MET A 364 -25.17 9.43 -31.06
C MET A 364 -25.26 7.96 -31.48
N LEU A 365 -26.43 7.53 -31.92
CA LEU A 365 -26.61 6.29 -32.67
C LEU A 365 -26.59 6.61 -34.17
N ARG A 366 -25.88 5.82 -34.97
CA ARG A 366 -25.73 5.98 -36.42
C ARG A 366 -26.50 4.92 -37.21
N ASP A 367 -26.70 5.19 -38.50
CA ASP A 367 -27.34 4.32 -39.50
C ASP A 367 -26.46 3.18 -40.03
N ASP A 368 -25.15 3.24 -39.77
CA ASP A 368 -24.20 2.12 -39.92
C ASP A 368 -24.22 1.12 -38.75
N GLY A 369 -25.01 1.39 -37.70
CA GLY A 369 -25.09 0.58 -36.49
C GLY A 369 -23.97 0.81 -35.47
N MET A 370 -23.13 1.85 -35.65
CA MET A 370 -22.24 2.34 -34.60
C MET A 370 -22.95 3.30 -33.64
N TYR A 371 -22.51 3.30 -32.38
CA TYR A 371 -22.76 4.37 -31.44
C TYR A 371 -21.47 5.13 -31.14
N LYS A 372 -21.62 6.41 -30.78
CA LYS A 372 -20.54 7.29 -30.34
C LYS A 372 -21.02 8.07 -29.11
N GLY A 373 -20.21 8.07 -28.06
CA GLY A 373 -20.31 9.05 -26.98
C GLY A 373 -19.51 10.31 -27.29
N TYR A 374 -20.00 11.46 -26.84
CA TYR A 374 -19.21 12.69 -26.81
C TYR A 374 -19.73 13.64 -25.73
N HIS A 375 -18.86 14.56 -25.32
CA HIS A 375 -19.23 15.73 -24.53
C HIS A 375 -18.74 17.03 -25.18
N ARG A 376 -19.24 18.15 -24.66
CA ARG A 376 -19.04 19.52 -25.16
C ARG A 376 -18.17 20.33 -24.20
N GLU A 377 -16.94 20.62 -24.60
CA GLU A 377 -16.08 21.62 -23.96
C GLU A 377 -16.32 23.02 -24.58
N PRO A 378 -15.99 24.11 -23.88
CA PRO A 378 -15.90 25.43 -24.50
C PRO A 378 -14.91 25.43 -25.68
N ASN A 379 -15.46 25.42 -26.90
CA ASN A 379 -14.76 25.36 -28.20
C ASN A 379 -14.27 23.98 -28.69
N ARG A 380 -14.71 22.84 -28.10
CA ARG A 380 -14.33 21.51 -28.60
C ARG A 380 -15.38 20.42 -28.32
N TYR A 381 -15.52 19.48 -29.25
CA TYR A 381 -16.13 18.17 -28.96
C TYR A 381 -15.03 17.15 -28.71
N LEU A 382 -15.15 16.39 -27.64
CA LEU A 382 -14.28 15.25 -27.36
C LEU A 382 -15.03 13.95 -27.66
N ASP A 383 -14.50 13.21 -28.63
CA ASP A 383 -14.95 11.88 -29.02
C ASP A 383 -14.44 10.87 -27.98
N THR A 384 -15.20 10.64 -26.91
CA THR A 384 -14.72 9.90 -25.74
C THR A 384 -14.80 8.37 -25.89
N PHE A 385 -15.76 7.84 -26.65
CA PHE A 385 -15.85 6.41 -26.96
C PHE A 385 -16.77 6.11 -28.16
N TRP A 386 -16.62 4.93 -28.75
CA TRP A 386 -17.48 4.41 -29.81
C TRP A 386 -17.59 2.88 -29.75
N GLY A 387 -18.60 2.31 -30.40
CA GLY A 387 -18.79 0.86 -30.50
C GLY A 387 -19.94 0.49 -31.43
N TYR A 388 -20.29 -0.80 -31.50
CA TYR A 388 -21.43 -1.28 -32.29
C TYR A 388 -22.60 -1.68 -31.40
N TYR A 389 -23.80 -1.15 -31.69
CA TYR A 389 -25.03 -1.50 -30.98
C TYR A 389 -25.84 -2.57 -31.74
N GLN A 390 -26.91 -3.07 -31.14
CA GLN A 390 -27.88 -4.00 -31.69
C GLN A 390 -29.31 -3.49 -31.37
N PRO A 391 -30.32 -3.81 -32.20
CA PRO A 391 -31.70 -3.54 -31.87
C PRO A 391 -32.10 -4.21 -30.55
N GLY A 392 -32.50 -3.41 -29.56
CA GLY A 392 -32.83 -3.86 -28.20
C GLY A 392 -31.81 -3.47 -27.13
N ASP A 393 -30.64 -2.94 -27.49
CA ASP A 393 -29.70 -2.39 -26.50
C ASP A 393 -30.30 -1.22 -25.72
N VAL A 394 -30.06 -1.19 -24.42
CA VAL A 394 -30.48 -0.11 -23.51
C VAL A 394 -29.28 0.76 -23.17
N PHE A 395 -29.33 2.05 -23.52
CA PHE A 395 -28.28 3.02 -23.24
C PHE A 395 -28.70 3.96 -22.13
N ARG A 396 -27.79 4.27 -21.21
CA ARG A 396 -28.02 5.16 -20.06
C ARG A 396 -26.87 6.14 -19.85
N ILE A 397 -27.21 7.41 -19.67
CA ILE A 397 -26.32 8.48 -19.24
C ILE A 397 -26.71 8.86 -17.81
N SER A 398 -25.84 8.53 -16.85
CA SER A 398 -26.04 8.76 -15.43
C SER A 398 -25.25 9.98 -14.97
N VAL A 399 -25.83 10.78 -14.08
CA VAL A 399 -25.17 11.87 -13.34
C VAL A 399 -25.13 11.48 -11.86
N ALA A 400 -23.92 11.36 -11.30
CA ALA A 400 -23.73 11.05 -9.89
C ALA A 400 -24.03 12.25 -8.98
N ALA A 401 -24.12 12.02 -7.66
CA ALA A 401 -24.29 13.11 -6.69
C ALA A 401 -23.08 14.07 -6.64
N SER A 402 -21.89 13.61 -7.05
CA SER A 402 -20.68 14.43 -7.27
C SER A 402 -20.74 15.29 -8.55
N GLY A 403 -21.66 14.99 -9.47
CA GLY A 403 -21.70 15.57 -10.82
C GLY A 403 -20.84 14.83 -11.86
N GLU A 404 -20.17 13.72 -11.50
CA GLU A 404 -19.58 12.78 -12.46
C GLU A 404 -20.65 12.32 -13.47
N VAL A 405 -20.30 12.25 -14.76
CA VAL A 405 -21.17 11.71 -15.80
C VAL A 405 -20.62 10.37 -16.27
N THR A 406 -21.46 9.32 -16.19
CA THR A 406 -21.13 7.95 -16.60
C THR A 406 -22.07 7.51 -17.72
N TYR A 407 -21.50 6.97 -18.79
CA TYR A 407 -22.26 6.34 -19.88
C TYR A 407 -22.26 4.82 -19.70
N SER A 408 -23.35 4.17 -20.07
CA SER A 408 -23.51 2.72 -19.92
C SER A 408 -24.45 2.13 -20.97
N ARG A 409 -24.30 0.82 -21.21
CA ARG A 409 -25.09 0.01 -22.13
C ARG A 409 -25.41 -1.32 -21.47
N ASN A 410 -26.68 -1.72 -21.46
CA ASN A 410 -27.18 -2.95 -20.85
C ASN A 410 -26.73 -3.13 -19.37
N GLY A 411 -26.53 -2.01 -18.65
CA GLY A 411 -26.01 -1.98 -17.28
C GLY A 411 -24.48 -2.01 -17.14
N GLN A 412 -23.71 -2.27 -18.20
CA GLN A 412 -22.25 -2.18 -18.19
C GLN A 412 -21.78 -0.75 -18.46
N LYS A 413 -20.79 -0.28 -17.70
CA LYS A 413 -20.16 1.04 -17.86
C LYS A 413 -19.34 1.09 -19.15
N LEU A 414 -19.54 2.12 -19.96
CA LEU A 414 -18.81 2.38 -21.20
C LEU A 414 -17.69 3.40 -21.01
N ALA A 415 -17.98 4.49 -20.29
CA ALA A 415 -17.03 5.56 -20.01
C ALA A 415 -17.48 6.40 -18.80
N THR A 416 -16.55 7.20 -18.28
CA THR A 416 -16.79 8.28 -17.32
C THR A 416 -16.08 9.54 -17.81
N GLU A 417 -16.71 10.70 -17.62
CA GLU A 417 -16.06 12.00 -17.81
C GLU A 417 -15.33 12.42 -16.53
N ASP A 418 -14.05 12.77 -16.64
CA ASP A 418 -13.21 13.26 -15.53
C ASP A 418 -13.91 14.38 -14.75
N GLU A 419 -13.93 14.27 -13.43
CA GLU A 419 -14.50 15.27 -12.53
C GLU A 419 -13.76 16.61 -12.60
N ASN A 420 -12.47 16.60 -12.96
CA ASN A 420 -11.58 17.75 -12.99
C ASN A 420 -11.69 18.60 -14.28
N ALA A 421 -12.35 18.10 -15.32
CA ALA A 421 -12.30 18.72 -16.66
C ALA A 421 -13.19 19.97 -16.82
N ILE A 422 -14.43 19.95 -16.30
CA ILE A 422 -15.43 21.01 -16.56
C ILE A 422 -16.33 21.29 -15.33
N PRO A 423 -16.51 22.55 -14.91
CA PRO A 423 -17.53 22.94 -13.93
C PRO A 423 -18.95 22.57 -14.41
N ARG A 424 -19.67 21.78 -13.61
CA ARG A 424 -21.00 21.24 -13.97
C ARG A 424 -22.09 22.32 -13.91
N LYS A 425 -22.95 22.37 -14.94
CA LYS A 425 -24.02 23.38 -15.10
C LYS A 425 -25.41 22.77 -14.84
N PHE A 426 -25.80 22.65 -13.57
CA PHE A 426 -27.16 22.23 -13.23
C PHE A 426 -28.15 23.41 -13.36
N PRO A 427 -29.43 23.17 -13.75
CA PRO A 427 -30.03 21.88 -14.09
C PRO A 427 -29.78 21.46 -15.55
N TYR A 428 -29.75 20.16 -15.81
CA TYR A 428 -29.80 19.61 -17.17
C TYR A 428 -31.24 19.24 -17.57
N VAL A 429 -31.55 19.34 -18.86
CA VAL A 429 -32.71 18.67 -19.51
C VAL A 429 -32.22 17.49 -20.36
N VAL A 430 -33.10 16.52 -20.62
CA VAL A 430 -32.90 15.56 -21.71
C VAL A 430 -33.17 16.28 -23.03
N ASP A 431 -32.26 16.17 -23.99
CA ASP A 431 -32.38 16.80 -25.30
C ASP A 431 -32.06 15.84 -26.45
N THR A 432 -32.58 16.11 -27.65
CA THR A 432 -32.52 15.19 -28.79
C THR A 432 -32.44 15.87 -30.15
N ALA A 433 -31.72 15.25 -31.08
CA ALA A 433 -31.66 15.63 -32.49
C ALA A 433 -31.75 14.38 -33.38
N LEU A 434 -32.52 14.42 -34.46
CA LEU A 434 -32.79 13.28 -35.35
C LEU A 434 -32.45 13.65 -36.81
N LEU A 435 -31.54 12.91 -37.44
CA LEU A 435 -31.08 13.14 -38.82
C LEU A 435 -31.96 12.40 -39.84
N THR A 436 -32.04 11.08 -39.71
CA THR A 436 -32.64 10.22 -40.76
C THR A 436 -34.17 10.28 -40.75
N PRO A 437 -34.86 10.47 -41.90
CA PRO A 437 -36.31 10.48 -41.97
C PRO A 437 -36.92 9.20 -41.38
N GLY A 438 -37.93 9.35 -40.51
CA GLY A 438 -38.54 8.22 -39.80
C GLY A 438 -37.70 7.64 -38.65
N ALA A 439 -36.56 8.24 -38.28
CA ALA A 439 -35.81 7.86 -37.08
C ALA A 439 -36.69 7.87 -35.82
N THR A 440 -36.43 6.94 -34.90
CA THR A 440 -37.16 6.83 -33.62
C THR A 440 -36.23 6.79 -32.42
N LEU A 441 -36.67 7.42 -31.34
CA LEU A 441 -36.18 7.19 -29.99
C LEU A 441 -37.34 6.59 -29.20
N ASP A 442 -37.07 5.53 -28.46
CA ASP A 442 -38.08 4.66 -27.84
C ASP A 442 -37.66 4.30 -26.41
N ASN A 443 -38.66 4.06 -25.55
CA ASN A 443 -38.50 3.75 -24.12
C ASN A 443 -37.63 4.79 -23.38
N VAL A 444 -37.68 6.06 -23.78
CA VAL A 444 -36.89 7.11 -23.16
C VAL A 444 -37.47 7.42 -21.78
N VAL A 445 -36.72 7.11 -20.73
CA VAL A 445 -37.07 7.36 -19.33
C VAL A 445 -36.04 8.26 -18.66
N ILE A 446 -36.51 9.04 -17.69
CA ILE A 446 -35.68 9.81 -16.77
C ILE A 446 -35.87 9.24 -15.37
N GLY A 447 -34.75 8.89 -14.72
CA GLY A 447 -34.69 8.49 -13.32
C GLY A 447 -34.14 9.64 -12.49
N THR A 448 -34.91 10.18 -11.56
CA THR A 448 -34.44 11.23 -10.63
C THR A 448 -34.55 10.74 -9.19
N SER A 449 -33.48 10.90 -8.41
CA SER A 449 -33.55 10.77 -6.95
C SER A 449 -34.45 11.87 -6.40
N GLN A 450 -35.67 11.52 -5.97
CA GLN A 450 -36.56 12.46 -5.31
C GLN A 450 -36.27 12.46 -3.81
N THR A 451 -35.88 13.61 -3.26
CA THR A 451 -36.01 13.83 -1.81
C THR A 451 -37.49 13.68 -1.45
N PRO A 452 -37.87 12.80 -0.51
CA PRO A 452 -39.27 12.56 -0.20
C PRO A 452 -39.90 13.87 0.31
N THR A 453 -40.91 14.37 -0.41
CA THR A 453 -41.74 15.47 0.08
C THR A 453 -42.43 14.98 1.35
N PRO A 454 -42.32 15.70 2.49
CA PRO A 454 -42.78 15.19 3.76
C PRO A 454 -44.29 14.92 3.72
N THR A 455 -44.67 13.65 3.82
CA THR A 455 -46.06 13.21 3.92
C THR A 455 -46.74 13.96 5.07
N PRO A 456 -47.85 14.68 4.83
CA PRO A 456 -48.49 15.44 5.89
C PRO A 456 -48.98 14.50 7.00
N THR A 457 -48.35 14.60 8.17
CA THR A 457 -48.66 13.79 9.35
C THR A 457 -50.16 13.87 9.65
N PRO A 458 -50.87 12.73 9.82
CA PRO A 458 -52.28 12.75 10.15
C PRO A 458 -52.49 13.55 11.44
N THR A 459 -53.26 14.64 11.35
CA THR A 459 -53.43 15.57 12.47
C THR A 459 -54.08 14.84 13.64
N PRO A 460 -53.47 14.83 14.85
CA PRO A 460 -54.09 14.20 15.99
C PRO A 460 -55.41 14.90 16.31
N THR A 461 -56.50 14.13 16.38
CA THR A 461 -57.84 14.64 16.74
C THR A 461 -57.74 15.41 18.06
N PRO A 462 -58.24 16.66 18.14
CA PRO A 462 -58.02 17.50 19.31
C PRO A 462 -58.74 16.94 20.54
N THR A 463 -57.96 16.42 21.49
CA THR A 463 -58.43 16.19 22.86
C THR A 463 -58.90 17.53 23.44
N PRO A 464 -60.11 17.63 24.02
CA PRO A 464 -60.68 18.91 24.43
C PRO A 464 -59.81 19.61 25.47
N THR A 465 -59.31 20.80 25.13
CA THR A 465 -58.45 21.62 25.99
C THR A 465 -59.23 22.10 27.23
N PRO A 466 -58.72 21.90 28.46
CA PRO A 466 -59.33 22.50 29.64
C PRO A 466 -59.19 24.04 29.59
N THR A 467 -60.26 24.74 29.89
CA THR A 467 -60.34 26.21 29.77
C THR A 467 -59.30 26.93 30.63
N PRO A 468 -58.49 27.85 30.09
CA PRO A 468 -57.54 28.62 30.89
C PRO A 468 -58.27 29.64 31.78
N THR A 469 -58.06 29.52 33.09
CA THR A 469 -58.53 30.49 34.10
C THR A 469 -57.82 31.83 33.91
N PRO A 470 -58.51 32.99 33.98
CA PRO A 470 -57.88 34.29 33.75
C PRO A 470 -56.84 34.65 34.84
N THR A 471 -55.61 34.91 34.40
CA THR A 471 -54.49 35.39 35.24
C THR A 471 -54.65 36.89 35.52
N PRO A 472 -54.45 37.38 36.77
CA PRO A 472 -54.69 38.78 37.11
C PRO A 472 -53.65 39.76 36.55
N THR A 473 -54.11 40.97 36.26
CA THR A 473 -53.33 42.08 35.69
C THR A 473 -52.26 42.60 36.67
N PRO A 474 -50.98 42.77 36.25
CA PRO A 474 -49.96 43.41 37.08
C PRO A 474 -50.13 44.93 37.14
N THR A 475 -49.94 45.50 38.34
CA THR A 475 -50.05 46.93 38.65
C THR A 475 -48.82 47.73 38.15
N PRO A 476 -48.97 48.99 37.70
CA PRO A 476 -47.83 49.83 37.31
C PRO A 476 -46.92 50.20 38.50
N THR A 477 -45.61 50.21 38.25
CA THR A 477 -44.52 50.53 39.20
C THR A 477 -43.95 51.93 38.90
N PRO A 478 -43.62 52.77 39.91
CA PRO A 478 -43.42 54.21 39.70
C PRO A 478 -42.10 54.64 39.05
N THR A 479 -42.14 55.83 38.44
CA THR A 479 -41.05 56.48 37.69
C THR A 479 -39.90 56.98 38.60
N PRO A 480 -38.63 56.76 38.24
CA PRO A 480 -37.49 57.36 38.94
C PRO A 480 -37.19 58.81 38.50
N THR A 481 -36.64 59.59 39.44
CA THR A 481 -36.31 61.03 39.31
C THR A 481 -34.99 61.27 38.55
N PRO A 482 -34.83 62.34 37.75
CA PRO A 482 -33.57 62.63 37.04
C PRO A 482 -32.40 62.99 37.98
N THR A 483 -31.20 62.55 37.60
CA THR A 483 -29.89 62.91 38.18
C THR A 483 -29.11 63.89 37.27
N PRO A 484 -28.16 64.68 37.80
CA PRO A 484 -27.65 65.87 37.12
C PRO A 484 -26.53 65.60 36.09
N THR A 485 -26.42 66.50 35.12
CA THR A 485 -25.48 66.46 33.98
C THR A 485 -24.03 66.72 34.41
N PRO A 486 -23.04 65.89 34.00
CA PRO A 486 -21.62 66.20 34.17
C PRO A 486 -21.08 67.15 33.09
N THR A 487 -20.06 67.94 33.46
CA THR A 487 -19.40 68.97 32.64
C THR A 487 -18.52 68.37 31.51
N PRO A 488 -18.44 68.97 30.31
CA PRO A 488 -17.56 68.49 29.25
C PRO A 488 -16.07 68.50 29.63
N THR A 489 -15.36 67.45 29.20
CA THR A 489 -13.91 67.27 29.35
C THR A 489 -13.20 67.67 28.05
N PRO A 490 -12.02 68.33 28.08
CA PRO A 490 -11.42 68.94 26.88
C PRO A 490 -10.93 67.94 25.82
N THR A 491 -10.98 68.39 24.56
CA THR A 491 -10.58 67.63 23.37
C THR A 491 -9.06 67.37 23.33
N PRO A 492 -8.59 66.13 23.07
CA PRO A 492 -7.18 65.86 22.85
C PRO A 492 -6.69 66.36 21.49
N THR A 493 -5.45 66.87 21.46
CA THR A 493 -4.73 67.35 20.27
C THR A 493 -4.43 66.19 19.30
N PRO A 494 -4.52 66.38 17.97
CA PRO A 494 -4.18 65.32 17.00
C PRO A 494 -2.73 64.85 17.14
N THR A 495 -2.55 63.53 17.25
CA THR A 495 -1.26 62.84 17.25
C THR A 495 -0.66 62.80 15.84
N PRO A 496 0.65 63.02 15.64
CA PRO A 496 1.25 63.01 14.30
C PRO A 496 1.19 61.62 13.64
N THR A 497 1.04 61.64 12.30
CA THR A 497 0.99 60.45 11.45
C THR A 497 2.23 59.56 11.63
N PRO A 498 2.08 58.22 11.79
CA PRO A 498 3.22 57.33 11.87
C PRO A 498 3.98 57.26 10.54
N THR A 499 5.28 57.55 10.58
CA THR A 499 6.23 57.24 9.50
C THR A 499 6.22 55.75 9.21
N PRO A 500 6.28 55.29 7.93
CA PRO A 500 6.37 53.86 7.62
C PRO A 500 7.60 53.24 8.30
N THR A 501 7.35 52.25 9.16
CA THR A 501 8.40 51.47 9.83
C THR A 501 9.16 50.63 8.80
N PRO A 502 10.51 50.58 8.84
CA PRO A 502 11.28 49.80 7.87
C PRO A 502 10.97 48.31 7.97
N THR A 503 10.98 47.63 6.83
CA THR A 503 10.87 46.17 6.72
C THR A 503 11.90 45.50 7.65
N PRO A 504 11.51 44.56 8.53
CA PRO A 504 12.45 43.80 9.33
C PRO A 504 13.48 43.08 8.44
N PRO A 505 14.77 43.04 8.82
CA PRO A 505 15.76 42.27 8.08
C PRO A 505 15.42 40.78 8.17
N GLY A 506 15.42 40.09 7.02
CA GLY A 506 15.09 38.67 6.96
C GLY A 506 16.04 37.85 7.81
N THR A 507 15.52 37.23 8.88
CA THR A 507 16.25 36.26 9.68
C THR A 507 16.42 34.98 8.87
N ILE A 508 17.65 34.76 8.40
CA ILE A 508 18.11 33.55 7.73
C ILE A 508 17.86 32.30 8.61
N ASP A 509 16.82 31.55 8.27
CA ASP A 509 16.66 30.14 8.71
C ASP A 509 17.76 29.28 8.05
N PRO A 510 18.37 28.32 8.77
CA PRO A 510 19.48 27.52 8.25
C PRO A 510 19.06 26.42 7.26
N VAL A 511 17.76 26.17 7.06
CA VAL A 511 17.24 25.14 6.14
C VAL A 511 16.89 25.75 4.79
N THR A 512 17.85 25.74 3.87
CA THR A 512 17.68 26.21 2.49
C THR A 512 16.84 25.22 1.66
N GLY A 513 15.51 25.34 1.75
CA GLY A 513 14.58 24.57 0.91
C GLY A 513 13.09 24.71 1.21
N SER A 514 12.70 24.99 2.45
CA SER A 514 11.29 24.97 2.88
C SER A 514 10.41 25.95 2.12
N THR A 515 9.26 25.49 1.65
CA THR A 515 8.27 26.30 0.93
C THR A 515 7.36 27.03 1.91
N ILE A 516 7.67 28.31 2.15
CA ILE A 516 6.87 29.23 2.96
C ILE A 516 5.71 29.78 2.14
N GLN A 517 4.49 29.60 2.62
CA GLN A 517 3.26 30.00 1.93
C GLN A 517 2.18 30.46 2.93
N PRO A 518 1.35 31.46 2.60
CA PRO A 518 0.18 31.82 3.40
C PRO A 518 -0.78 30.64 3.55
N VAL A 519 -1.39 30.49 4.73
CA VAL A 519 -2.33 29.39 4.98
C VAL A 519 -3.59 29.54 4.14
N THR A 520 -3.95 28.46 3.45
CA THR A 520 -5.22 28.31 2.73
C THR A 520 -6.15 27.45 3.57
N TRP A 521 -7.24 28.04 4.04
CA TRP A 521 -8.11 27.46 5.05
C TRP A 521 -9.15 26.50 4.47
N ALA A 522 -9.32 25.35 5.12
CA ALA A 522 -10.42 24.42 5.01
C ALA A 522 -11.34 24.53 6.24
N ASN A 523 -12.43 23.75 6.27
CA ASN A 523 -13.27 23.49 7.45
C ASN A 523 -13.73 24.74 8.24
N ALA A 524 -13.85 25.89 7.58
CA ALA A 524 -14.05 27.17 8.22
C ALA A 524 -15.47 27.33 8.80
N VAL A 525 -15.58 27.35 10.13
CA VAL A 525 -16.83 27.48 10.88
C VAL A 525 -16.79 28.73 11.74
N GLY A 526 -17.84 29.55 11.71
CA GLY A 526 -17.98 30.74 12.58
C GLY A 526 -16.90 31.83 12.41
N VAL A 527 -16.11 31.74 11.35
CA VAL A 527 -15.05 32.68 10.95
C VAL A 527 -15.26 33.11 9.49
N THR A 528 -14.82 34.31 9.13
CA THR A 528 -14.50 34.63 7.73
C THR A 528 -13.03 34.30 7.49
N ALA A 529 -12.77 33.44 6.51
CA ALA A 529 -11.43 33.02 6.13
C ALA A 529 -10.96 33.71 4.84
N THR A 530 -9.67 34.08 4.83
CA THR A 530 -8.92 34.62 3.69
C THR A 530 -7.50 34.08 3.76
N SER A 531 -6.74 34.08 2.65
CA SER A 531 -5.38 33.51 2.64
C SER A 531 -4.51 34.16 3.72
N GLY A 532 -3.97 33.35 4.63
CA GLY A 532 -3.19 33.77 5.80
C GLY A 532 -3.94 34.57 6.89
N LYS A 533 -5.29 34.63 6.86
CA LYS A 533 -6.06 35.42 7.83
C LYS A 533 -7.45 34.85 8.17
N LEU A 534 -7.75 34.78 9.47
CA LEU A 534 -9.09 34.49 10.02
C LEU A 534 -9.63 35.66 10.84
N VAL A 535 -10.95 35.84 10.83
CA VAL A 535 -11.68 36.75 11.74
C VAL A 535 -12.93 36.05 12.25
N LYS A 536 -13.14 35.98 13.57
CA LYS A 536 -14.36 35.36 14.16
C LYS A 536 -15.59 36.25 13.95
N THR A 537 -16.65 35.69 13.38
CA THR A 537 -17.94 36.35 13.15
C THR A 537 -19.02 35.94 14.16
N GLY A 538 -18.87 34.78 14.82
CA GLY A 538 -19.81 34.29 15.83
C GLY A 538 -19.70 34.96 17.21
N ALA A 539 -20.68 34.64 18.08
CA ALA A 539 -20.71 35.04 19.49
C ALA A 539 -19.60 34.37 20.33
N ALA A 540 -19.44 34.80 21.58
CA ALA A 540 -18.34 34.41 22.47
C ALA A 540 -18.42 32.94 22.96
N ALA A 541 -17.99 31.99 22.12
CA ALA A 541 -17.92 30.56 22.43
C ALA A 541 -16.88 29.84 21.54
N TRP A 542 -16.28 28.75 22.03
CA TRP A 542 -15.44 27.82 21.26
C TRP A 542 -16.29 27.00 20.28
N THR A 543 -16.72 27.66 19.21
CA THR A 543 -17.64 27.17 18.16
C THR A 543 -17.23 27.74 16.81
N SER A 544 -15.95 28.07 16.66
CA SER A 544 -15.43 28.72 15.46
C SER A 544 -13.94 28.46 15.32
N GLY A 545 -13.53 28.10 14.12
CA GLY A 545 -12.20 27.59 13.81
C GLY A 545 -12.06 27.33 12.31
N ALA A 546 -10.86 26.94 11.90
CA ALA A 546 -10.52 26.48 10.56
C ALA A 546 -9.14 25.82 10.58
N SER A 547 -8.97 24.77 9.78
CA SER A 547 -7.69 24.08 9.57
C SER A 547 -7.10 24.42 8.19
N SER A 548 -5.86 24.00 7.89
CA SER A 548 -5.21 24.25 6.60
C SER A 548 -5.35 23.11 5.60
N THR A 549 -5.55 23.46 4.32
CA THR A 549 -5.42 22.49 3.20
C THR A 549 -3.97 22.04 2.96
N GLN A 550 -3.00 22.85 3.39
CA GLN A 550 -1.57 22.51 3.35
C GLN A 550 -1.18 21.74 4.62
N SER A 551 -0.13 20.93 4.56
CA SER A 551 0.36 20.19 5.73
C SER A 551 1.86 19.94 5.72
N ILE A 552 2.50 19.99 6.89
CA ILE A 552 3.88 19.49 7.10
C ILE A 552 3.80 17.96 7.07
N ALA A 553 4.26 17.33 5.97
CA ALA A 553 4.09 15.89 5.76
C ALA A 553 5.09 15.01 6.55
N TYR A 554 6.29 15.53 6.83
CA TYR A 554 7.38 14.85 7.56
C TYR A 554 8.47 15.88 7.89
N GLY A 555 9.49 15.49 8.66
CA GLY A 555 10.77 16.20 8.73
C GLY A 555 10.69 17.60 9.35
N TYR A 556 11.18 18.61 8.63
CA TYR A 556 11.22 20.01 9.08
C TYR A 556 10.08 20.83 8.47
N GLY A 557 9.37 21.60 9.30
CA GLY A 557 8.39 22.59 8.88
C GLY A 557 7.94 23.48 10.04
N TYR A 558 7.14 24.51 9.78
CA TYR A 558 6.57 25.34 10.85
C TYR A 558 5.25 25.99 10.48
N VAL A 559 4.48 26.41 11.50
CA VAL A 559 3.48 27.46 11.38
C VAL A 559 4.01 28.73 12.04
N GLU A 560 3.77 29.89 11.41
CA GLU A 560 4.09 31.21 11.95
C GLU A 560 2.90 32.15 11.76
N PHE A 561 2.66 33.06 12.71
CA PHE A 561 1.56 34.03 12.66
C PHE A 561 1.88 35.32 13.43
N THR A 562 1.19 36.41 13.11
CA THR A 562 1.28 37.69 13.82
C THR A 562 0.11 37.88 14.80
N ALA A 563 0.43 38.21 16.05
CA ALA A 563 -0.53 38.59 17.08
C ALA A 563 -1.00 40.05 16.89
N SER A 564 -1.95 40.29 15.98
CA SER A 564 -2.42 41.64 15.63
C SER A 564 -3.22 42.37 16.72
N THR A 565 -3.84 41.65 17.67
CA THR A 565 -4.61 42.21 18.80
C THR A 565 -4.21 41.56 20.12
N ALA A 566 -4.13 42.32 21.21
CA ALA A 566 -3.76 41.82 22.55
C ALA A 566 -4.96 41.58 23.50
N ASN A 567 -6.18 41.83 23.03
CA ASN A 567 -7.42 41.86 23.83
C ASN A 567 -8.48 40.86 23.34
N THR A 568 -8.06 39.75 22.72
CA THR A 568 -8.96 38.70 22.22
C THR A 568 -8.40 37.30 22.49
N THR A 569 -9.25 36.38 22.93
CA THR A 569 -8.87 34.99 23.21
C THR A 569 -9.05 34.11 21.97
N ARG A 570 -7.96 33.44 21.54
CA ARG A 570 -7.89 32.50 20.42
C ARG A 570 -6.72 31.52 20.56
N VAL A 571 -6.77 30.42 19.82
CA VAL A 571 -5.74 29.38 19.73
C VAL A 571 -5.39 29.14 18.27
N ILE A 572 -4.11 28.90 18.01
CA ILE A 572 -3.59 28.36 16.75
C ILE A 572 -2.48 27.37 17.08
N GLY A 573 -2.37 26.32 16.29
CA GLY A 573 -1.34 25.31 16.47
C GLY A 573 -1.11 24.42 15.26
N LEU A 574 -0.46 23.30 15.51
CA LEU A 574 -0.34 22.17 14.60
C LEU A 574 -1.15 21.00 15.15
N SER A 575 -1.91 20.32 14.29
CA SER A 575 -2.69 19.14 14.67
C SER A 575 -2.52 17.98 13.69
N SER A 576 -2.61 16.76 14.19
CA SER A 576 -2.50 15.51 13.42
C SER A 576 -3.83 14.77 13.26
N ASP A 577 -4.85 15.10 14.06
CA ASP A 577 -6.28 14.90 13.74
C ASP A 577 -6.98 16.26 13.64
N ASP A 578 -7.88 16.41 12.65
CA ASP A 578 -8.88 17.48 12.59
C ASP A 578 -10.26 16.84 12.37
N ALA A 579 -11.28 17.36 13.04
CA ALA A 579 -12.68 17.07 12.79
C ALA A 579 -13.66 18.16 13.28
N ASN A 580 -13.23 19.23 13.97
CA ASN A 580 -14.16 20.14 14.65
C ASN A 580 -13.58 21.58 14.93
N THR A 581 -13.92 22.21 16.06
CA THR A 581 -13.52 23.60 16.41
C THR A 581 -13.22 23.83 17.90
N ASP A 582 -13.09 22.78 18.70
CA ASP A 582 -12.72 22.88 20.11
C ASP A 582 -11.20 22.87 20.20
N TYR A 583 -10.58 23.84 20.89
CA TYR A 583 -9.11 23.99 20.98
C TYR A 583 -8.37 22.78 21.62
N GLN A 584 -9.12 21.74 21.99
CA GLN A 584 -8.70 20.49 22.59
C GLN A 584 -8.32 19.41 21.56
N ASP A 585 -8.62 19.56 20.27
CA ASP A 585 -8.04 18.70 19.23
C ASP A 585 -6.56 19.06 18.94
N ILE A 586 -6.25 20.35 18.81
CA ILE A 586 -4.93 20.90 18.45
C ILE A 586 -3.78 20.32 19.31
N ASP A 587 -2.95 19.47 18.70
CA ASP A 587 -1.87 18.74 19.39
C ASP A 587 -0.77 19.65 19.98
N PHE A 588 -0.34 20.69 19.24
CA PHE A 588 0.76 21.59 19.62
C PHE A 588 0.34 23.06 19.42
N ALA A 589 0.04 23.77 20.50
CA ALA A 589 -0.76 25.00 20.43
C ALA A 589 -0.18 26.21 21.17
N ILE A 590 -0.47 27.40 20.64
CA ILE A 590 -0.31 28.70 21.33
C ILE A 590 -1.70 29.33 21.48
N MET A 591 -2.14 29.52 22.73
CA MET A 591 -3.28 30.38 23.04
C MET A 591 -2.78 31.81 23.27
N LEU A 592 -3.43 32.76 22.60
CA LEU A 592 -3.38 34.17 22.95
C LEU A 592 -4.67 34.52 23.71
N ARG A 593 -4.56 35.27 24.79
CA ARG A 593 -5.68 35.64 25.69
C ARG A 593 -6.03 37.12 25.58
N ASP A 594 -7.20 37.48 26.09
CA ASP A 594 -7.72 38.85 26.17
C ASP A 594 -7.15 39.70 27.33
N ASP A 595 -6.44 39.08 28.27
CA ASP A 595 -5.65 39.73 29.32
C ASP A 595 -4.20 40.10 28.88
N GLY A 596 -3.86 39.91 27.60
CA GLY A 596 -2.52 40.15 27.06
C GLY A 596 -1.50 39.06 27.40
N MET A 597 -1.92 37.91 27.93
CA MET A 597 -1.04 36.75 28.11
C MET A 597 -1.09 35.77 26.93
N TYR A 598 0.05 35.16 26.63
CA TYR A 598 0.14 33.98 25.77
C TYR A 598 0.55 32.76 26.58
N LYS A 599 0.16 31.57 26.11
CA LYS A 599 0.46 30.30 26.77
C LYS A 599 0.63 29.18 25.73
N GLY A 600 1.59 28.30 25.97
CA GLY A 600 1.84 27.09 25.19
C GLY A 600 1.25 25.84 25.83
N TYR A 601 0.85 24.89 24.99
CA TYR A 601 0.24 23.62 25.38
C TYR A 601 0.68 22.53 24.41
N HIS A 602 0.83 21.31 24.92
CA HIS A 602 0.80 20.10 24.10
C HIS A 602 -0.13 19.04 24.72
N ARG A 603 -0.59 18.09 23.89
CA ARG A 603 -1.60 17.08 24.23
C ARG A 603 -0.96 15.71 24.49
N GLU A 604 -0.91 15.28 25.75
CA GLU A 604 -0.49 13.92 26.14
C GLU A 604 -1.70 13.08 26.55
N SER A 605 -2.06 12.03 25.81
CA SER A 605 -3.07 11.03 26.20
C SER A 605 -4.37 11.62 26.78
N ASN A 606 -4.97 12.59 26.05
CA ASN A 606 -6.14 13.39 26.44
C ASN A 606 -5.97 14.26 27.71
N ARG A 607 -4.75 14.73 27.96
CA ARG A 607 -4.43 15.72 29.01
C ARG A 607 -3.53 16.82 28.44
N TYR A 608 -3.89 18.07 28.71
CA TYR A 608 -3.03 19.22 28.43
C TYR A 608 -1.94 19.33 29.49
N LEU A 609 -0.69 19.50 29.03
CA LEU A 609 0.39 19.96 29.86
C LEU A 609 0.69 21.43 29.55
N ASP A 610 0.60 22.25 30.59
CA ASP A 610 0.88 23.68 30.54
C ASP A 610 2.41 23.90 30.52
N THR A 611 2.99 24.10 29.34
CA THR A 611 4.45 24.08 29.18
C THR A 611 5.13 25.43 29.42
N PHE A 612 4.52 26.55 29.01
CA PHE A 612 5.06 27.90 29.22
C PHE A 612 4.01 29.00 29.08
N TRP A 613 4.29 30.19 29.62
CA TRP A 613 3.43 31.38 29.50
C TRP A 613 4.23 32.69 29.56
N GLY A 614 3.63 33.79 29.07
CA GLY A 614 4.20 35.13 29.18
C GLY A 614 3.22 36.21 28.71
N TYR A 615 3.68 37.46 28.58
CA TYR A 615 2.89 38.57 28.04
C TYR A 615 3.26 38.86 26.59
N TYR A 616 2.27 39.19 25.76
CA TYR A 616 2.42 39.57 24.36
C TYR A 616 1.83 40.96 24.08
N GLN A 617 2.19 41.53 22.93
CA GLN A 617 1.78 42.86 22.46
C GLN A 617 1.35 42.78 20.98
N PRO A 618 0.54 43.75 20.50
CA PRO A 618 0.16 43.83 19.09
C PRO A 618 1.40 43.92 18.19
N GLY A 619 1.56 42.98 17.26
CA GLY A 619 2.71 42.90 16.35
C GLY A 619 3.78 41.87 16.73
N ASP A 620 3.64 41.16 17.85
CA ASP A 620 4.48 39.97 18.11
C ASP A 620 4.26 38.89 17.04
N VAL A 621 5.35 38.27 16.59
CA VAL A 621 5.32 37.11 15.69
C VAL A 621 5.60 35.84 16.51
N PHE A 622 4.75 34.82 16.35
CA PHE A 622 4.87 33.53 17.03
C PHE A 622 5.04 32.41 16.01
N ARG A 623 5.91 31.43 16.31
CA ARG A 623 6.18 30.27 15.45
C ARG A 623 6.21 28.98 16.27
N ILE A 624 5.65 27.92 15.69
CA ILE A 624 5.76 26.54 16.18
C ILE A 624 6.48 25.74 15.08
N THR A 625 7.71 25.32 15.36
CA THR A 625 8.57 24.57 14.43
C THR A 625 8.61 23.11 14.81
N VAL A 626 8.44 22.24 13.80
CA VAL A 626 8.72 20.80 13.83
C VAL A 626 10.08 20.58 13.15
N ASP A 627 10.99 19.84 13.79
CA ASP A 627 12.25 19.39 13.17
C ASP A 627 12.48 17.91 13.45
N ASN A 628 12.23 17.06 12.44
CA ASN A 628 12.18 15.61 12.58
C ASN A 628 11.28 15.19 13.76
N GLY A 629 10.17 15.91 13.90
CA GLY A 629 9.21 15.82 14.99
C GLY A 629 9.49 16.75 16.18
N ALA A 630 10.74 17.17 16.45
CA ALA A 630 11.06 17.95 17.64
C ALA A 630 10.36 19.33 17.62
N ILE A 631 9.47 19.57 18.60
CA ILE A 631 8.68 20.80 18.65
C ILE A 631 9.46 21.91 19.37
N THR A 632 9.64 23.03 18.67
CA THR A 632 10.24 24.27 19.20
C THR A 632 9.25 25.42 19.05
N TYR A 633 8.97 26.10 20.16
CA TYR A 633 8.14 27.30 20.19
C TYR A 633 9.03 28.54 20.24
N SER A 634 8.74 29.55 19.42
CA SER A 634 9.48 30.82 19.40
C SER A 634 8.59 32.04 19.23
N ARG A 635 9.12 33.20 19.61
CA ARG A 635 8.50 34.52 19.51
C ARG A 635 9.54 35.53 19.03
N ASN A 636 9.22 36.32 18.01
CA ASN A 636 10.12 37.32 17.40
C ASN A 636 11.51 36.74 17.06
N GLY A 637 11.54 35.51 16.54
CA GLY A 637 12.77 34.74 16.25
C GLY A 637 13.52 34.18 17.47
N GLN A 638 13.11 34.50 18.71
CA GLN A 638 13.71 33.98 19.93
C GLN A 638 12.96 32.74 20.43
N LYS A 639 13.69 31.65 20.68
CA LYS A 639 13.14 30.40 21.22
C LYS A 639 12.62 30.61 22.64
N VAL A 640 11.36 30.24 22.89
CA VAL A 640 10.71 30.34 24.22
C VAL A 640 10.56 28.99 24.91
N ALA A 641 10.44 27.89 24.16
CA ALA A 641 10.38 26.53 24.71
C ALA A 641 10.83 25.45 23.71
N THR A 642 11.13 24.26 24.24
CA THR A 642 11.21 23.01 23.47
C THR A 642 10.33 21.98 24.17
N GLU A 643 9.70 21.11 23.39
CA GLU A 643 9.15 19.86 23.91
C GLU A 643 10.21 18.76 23.87
N ASP A 644 10.21 17.85 24.85
CA ASP A 644 11.17 16.75 24.87
C ASP A 644 10.85 15.72 23.77
N GLN A 645 11.89 15.17 23.13
CA GLN A 645 11.75 14.11 22.13
C GLN A 645 11.23 12.79 22.73
N ASN A 646 11.33 12.62 24.04
CA ASN A 646 10.90 11.41 24.77
C ASN A 646 9.41 11.45 25.19
N ALA A 647 8.62 12.40 24.67
CA ALA A 647 7.24 12.65 25.09
C ALA A 647 6.21 11.67 24.48
N ILE A 648 5.96 11.75 23.16
CA ILE A 648 4.80 11.15 22.46
C ILE A 648 5.22 10.65 21.04
N PRO A 649 4.61 9.60 20.47
CA PRO A 649 4.70 9.26 19.05
C PRO A 649 4.11 10.36 18.17
N ARG A 650 4.82 10.79 17.13
CA ARG A 650 4.44 11.97 16.34
C ARG A 650 3.74 11.58 15.05
N LYS A 651 2.41 11.64 15.09
CA LYS A 651 1.52 11.42 13.95
C LYS A 651 1.64 12.61 12.98
N TYR A 652 2.12 12.34 11.78
CA TYR A 652 2.06 13.24 10.62
C TYR A 652 0.92 12.79 9.70
N PRO A 653 0.45 13.62 8.75
CA PRO A 653 0.88 15.00 8.49
C PRO A 653 0.32 15.99 9.53
N PHE A 654 1.03 17.09 9.77
CA PHE A 654 0.52 18.19 10.60
C PHE A 654 -0.14 19.26 9.72
N VAL A 655 -1.43 19.51 9.95
CA VAL A 655 -2.11 20.73 9.46
C VAL A 655 -1.94 21.87 10.47
N VAL A 656 -2.07 23.11 10.01
CA VAL A 656 -2.35 24.25 10.90
C VAL A 656 -3.80 24.14 11.34
N ASP A 657 -4.05 24.32 12.63
CA ASP A 657 -5.40 24.25 13.20
C ASP A 657 -5.68 25.45 14.11
N THR A 658 -6.95 25.85 14.25
CA THR A 658 -7.36 27.07 14.96
C THR A 658 -8.72 26.98 15.63
N ALA A 659 -8.82 27.61 16.81
CA ALA A 659 -10.06 27.82 17.52
C ALA A 659 -10.13 29.26 18.06
N LEU A 660 -11.28 29.94 17.92
CA LEU A 660 -11.42 31.36 18.26
C LEU A 660 -12.59 31.58 19.25
N LEU A 661 -12.32 32.21 20.40
CA LEU A 661 -13.33 32.45 21.44
C LEU A 661 -13.99 33.83 21.33
N THR A 662 -13.20 34.91 21.35
CA THR A 662 -13.74 36.28 21.47
C THR A 662 -14.29 36.79 20.13
N PRO A 663 -15.49 37.41 20.07
CA PRO A 663 -16.02 38.01 18.84
C PRO A 663 -15.05 39.03 18.23
N GLY A 664 -14.83 38.98 16.92
CA GLY A 664 -13.83 39.81 16.24
C GLY A 664 -12.38 39.44 16.52
N ALA A 665 -12.09 38.32 17.21
CA ALA A 665 -10.75 37.76 17.31
C ALA A 665 -10.13 37.51 15.93
N THR A 666 -8.85 37.82 15.80
CA THR A 666 -8.09 37.71 14.54
C THR A 666 -6.87 36.81 14.66
N LEU A 667 -6.60 36.08 13.60
CA LEU A 667 -5.29 35.50 13.29
C LEU A 667 -4.84 36.13 11.96
N ASP A 668 -3.65 36.71 11.94
CA ASP A 668 -3.13 37.52 10.83
C ASP A 668 -1.73 37.05 10.42
N ASN A 669 -1.41 37.21 9.13
CA ASN A 669 -0.15 36.78 8.52
C ASN A 669 0.21 35.32 8.82
N VAL A 670 -0.79 34.43 8.87
CA VAL A 670 -0.58 33.01 9.13
C VAL A 670 0.08 32.38 7.91
N VAL A 671 1.29 31.87 8.08
CA VAL A 671 2.05 31.13 7.07
C VAL A 671 2.38 29.73 7.56
N ILE A 672 2.43 28.79 6.63
CA ILE A 672 2.97 27.45 6.83
C ILE A 672 4.24 27.31 5.99
N ALA A 673 5.33 26.93 6.64
CA ALA A 673 6.54 26.46 5.98
C ALA A 673 6.47 24.94 5.91
N THR A 674 6.10 24.46 4.73
CA THR A 674 6.16 23.03 4.39
C THR A 674 7.60 22.62 4.07
N PRO A 675 7.98 21.33 4.23
CA PRO A 675 9.22 20.82 3.67
C PRO A 675 9.29 21.17 2.18
N PRO A 676 10.49 21.29 1.56
CA PRO A 676 10.56 21.27 0.11
C PRO A 676 9.82 20.03 -0.41
N ALA A 677 8.88 20.22 -1.34
CA ALA A 677 8.56 19.16 -2.27
C ALA A 677 9.88 18.71 -2.90
N TRP A 678 10.21 17.42 -2.81
CA TRP A 678 11.55 16.94 -3.16
C TRP A 678 11.96 17.47 -4.53
N PRO A 679 13.14 18.12 -4.66
CA PRO A 679 13.65 18.50 -5.96
C PRO A 679 13.96 17.20 -6.71
N ALA A 680 12.99 16.74 -7.51
CA ALA A 680 13.07 15.47 -8.19
C ALA A 680 14.30 15.45 -9.10
N GLY A 681 15.32 14.69 -8.69
CA GLY A 681 16.35 14.26 -9.61
C GLY A 681 15.73 13.37 -10.69
N PRO A 682 16.38 13.24 -11.86
CA PRO A 682 15.87 12.39 -12.93
C PRO A 682 15.54 10.98 -12.46
N ASP A 683 14.43 10.45 -12.96
CA ASP A 683 14.03 9.05 -12.77
C ASP A 683 15.01 8.14 -13.51
N PHE A 684 15.52 7.13 -12.81
CA PHE A 684 16.35 6.06 -13.39
C PHE A 684 15.70 4.70 -13.19
N TYR A 685 15.75 3.87 -14.22
CA TYR A 685 15.08 2.57 -14.26
C TYR A 685 16.07 1.41 -14.20
N VAL A 686 15.72 0.42 -13.38
CA VAL A 686 16.49 -0.79 -13.09
C VAL A 686 15.59 -2.00 -13.32
N SER A 687 16.06 -3.07 -13.96
CA SER A 687 15.25 -4.27 -14.22
C SER A 687 16.03 -5.57 -13.97
N PRO A 688 15.35 -6.71 -13.72
CA PRO A 688 16.03 -8.01 -13.61
C PRO A 688 16.79 -8.42 -14.88
N SER A 689 16.37 -7.91 -16.04
CA SER A 689 17.01 -8.06 -17.35
C SER A 689 17.87 -6.85 -17.75
N GLY A 690 18.24 -6.00 -16.79
CA GLY A 690 19.00 -4.77 -17.01
C GLY A 690 20.46 -5.04 -17.38
N SER A 691 21.21 -3.97 -17.67
CA SER A 691 22.63 -4.07 -18.01
C SER A 691 23.43 -2.90 -17.47
N ARG A 692 24.68 -3.16 -17.07
CA ARG A 692 25.73 -2.14 -16.84
C ARG A 692 25.92 -1.14 -17.98
N PHE A 693 25.54 -1.53 -19.21
CA PHE A 693 25.55 -0.67 -20.40
C PHE A 693 24.18 -0.04 -20.72
N GLY A 694 23.21 -0.16 -19.81
CA GLY A 694 22.00 0.64 -19.80
C GLY A 694 22.32 2.11 -19.60
N ASP A 695 21.36 2.98 -19.91
CA ASP A 695 21.44 4.40 -19.58
C ASP A 695 20.48 4.82 -18.48
N GLY A 696 19.68 3.88 -17.97
CA GLY A 696 18.71 4.12 -16.92
C GLY A 696 17.36 4.62 -17.43
N THR A 697 17.10 4.57 -18.74
CA THR A 697 15.74 4.75 -19.30
C THR A 697 14.90 3.48 -19.13
N LEU A 698 13.57 3.58 -19.31
CA LEU A 698 12.67 2.41 -19.32
C LEU A 698 13.02 1.42 -20.43
N GLU A 699 13.54 1.93 -21.56
CA GLU A 699 13.93 1.16 -22.74
C GLU A 699 15.32 0.51 -22.59
N ARG A 700 16.20 1.10 -21.76
CA ARG A 700 17.56 0.60 -21.50
C ARG A 700 17.91 0.66 -20.00
N PRO A 701 17.20 -0.11 -19.17
CA PRO A 701 17.37 -0.09 -17.71
C PRO A 701 18.74 -0.64 -17.28
N LEU A 702 19.22 -0.13 -16.16
CA LEU A 702 20.44 -0.62 -15.51
C LEU A 702 20.19 -1.98 -14.83
N ASP A 703 21.25 -2.75 -14.59
CA ASP A 703 21.20 -3.84 -13.61
C ASP A 703 21.39 -3.32 -12.18
N LEU A 704 20.86 -4.06 -11.20
CA LEU A 704 20.81 -3.63 -9.80
C LEU A 704 22.20 -3.51 -9.16
N ALA A 705 23.16 -4.35 -9.57
CA ALA A 705 24.53 -4.27 -9.05
C ALA A 705 25.22 -2.96 -9.48
N THR A 706 25.08 -2.59 -10.76
CA THR A 706 25.59 -1.32 -11.30
C THR A 706 24.88 -0.13 -10.65
N ALA A 707 23.56 -0.21 -10.49
CA ALA A 707 22.75 0.87 -9.92
C ALA A 707 23.03 1.15 -8.42
N LEU A 708 23.44 0.14 -7.65
CA LEU A 708 23.74 0.30 -6.22
C LEU A 708 25.23 0.58 -5.95
N ALA A 709 26.15 -0.05 -6.69
CA ALA A 709 27.59 0.05 -6.40
C ALA A 709 28.22 1.39 -6.80
N SER A 710 27.54 2.21 -7.61
CA SER A 710 28.09 3.37 -8.32
C SER A 710 28.48 4.55 -7.42
N ASN A 711 29.68 4.48 -6.84
CA ASN A 711 30.40 5.65 -6.30
C ASN A 711 31.93 5.53 -6.36
N ASP A 712 32.48 4.64 -7.20
CA ASP A 712 33.90 4.55 -7.51
C ASP A 712 34.28 5.45 -8.71
N PRO A 713 35.00 6.57 -8.50
CA PRO A 713 35.39 7.49 -9.57
C PRO A 713 36.54 6.96 -10.44
N SER A 714 37.10 5.78 -10.15
CA SER A 714 38.12 5.11 -10.99
C SER A 714 37.52 4.15 -12.02
N SER A 715 36.23 3.82 -11.91
CA SER A 715 35.54 2.97 -12.89
C SER A 715 35.25 3.70 -14.20
N PRO A 716 35.54 3.11 -15.39
CA PRO A 716 35.18 3.69 -16.67
C PRO A 716 33.66 3.69 -16.96
N GLU A 717 32.86 3.08 -16.08
CA GLU A 717 31.38 3.02 -16.18
C GLU A 717 30.70 3.93 -15.13
N PHE A 718 31.45 4.84 -14.50
CA PHE A 718 30.99 5.72 -13.43
C PHE A 718 29.82 6.64 -13.84
N ARG A 719 28.63 6.31 -13.35
CA ARG A 719 27.46 7.21 -13.27
C ARG A 719 27.17 7.53 -11.80
N PRO A 720 27.53 8.72 -11.28
CA PRO A 720 27.16 9.10 -9.93
C PRO A 720 25.68 9.52 -9.92
N PHE A 721 24.83 8.69 -9.31
CA PHE A 721 23.53 9.17 -8.83
C PHE A 721 23.77 10.28 -7.81
N LYS A 722 22.99 11.35 -7.92
CA LYS A 722 23.10 12.56 -7.12
C LYS A 722 22.06 12.53 -6.02
N ALA A 723 22.34 13.28 -4.96
CA ALA A 723 21.36 13.64 -3.95
C ALA A 723 20.07 14.16 -4.59
N GLY A 724 18.94 13.47 -4.37
CA GLY A 724 17.63 13.77 -4.96
C GLY A 724 17.19 12.84 -6.10
N ASP A 725 18.08 12.02 -6.67
CA ASP A 725 17.75 11.07 -7.74
C ASP A 725 16.88 9.90 -7.22
N THR A 726 15.96 9.42 -8.05
CA THR A 726 15.11 8.25 -7.76
C THR A 726 15.42 7.09 -8.71
N ILE A 727 15.65 5.92 -8.12
CA ILE A 727 15.99 4.66 -8.79
C ILE A 727 14.78 3.72 -8.66
N TRP A 728 14.05 3.58 -9.76
CA TRP A 728 12.85 2.76 -9.90
C TRP A 728 13.19 1.34 -10.33
N LEU A 729 12.91 0.37 -9.46
CA LEU A 729 13.11 -1.05 -9.73
C LEU A 729 11.83 -1.63 -10.34
N GLN A 730 11.90 -2.14 -11.57
CA GLN A 730 10.83 -2.86 -12.23
C GLN A 730 10.60 -4.23 -11.57
N GLY A 731 9.36 -4.72 -11.61
CA GLY A 731 8.97 -5.95 -10.93
C GLY A 731 9.71 -7.22 -11.41
N GLY A 732 9.87 -8.16 -10.50
CA GLY A 732 10.55 -9.44 -10.73
C GLY A 732 11.68 -9.70 -9.71
N THR A 733 12.44 -10.77 -9.97
CA THR A 733 13.46 -11.29 -9.04
C THR A 733 14.87 -10.90 -9.47
N TYR A 734 15.57 -10.20 -8.58
CA TYR A 734 16.96 -9.80 -8.69
C TYR A 734 17.81 -10.77 -7.85
N THR A 735 18.35 -11.82 -8.48
CA THR A 735 19.13 -12.84 -7.77
C THR A 735 20.60 -12.44 -7.62
N GLY A 736 21.14 -12.50 -6.39
CA GLY A 736 22.57 -12.35 -6.11
C GLY A 736 22.91 -11.40 -4.95
N ARG A 737 24.19 -10.97 -4.91
CA ARG A 737 24.71 -10.04 -3.89
C ARG A 737 24.81 -8.62 -4.44
N PHE A 738 24.45 -7.64 -3.62
CA PHE A 738 24.30 -6.24 -3.99
C PHE A 738 24.88 -5.32 -2.90
N VAL A 739 25.96 -4.61 -3.23
CA VAL A 739 26.55 -3.59 -2.34
C VAL A 739 26.10 -2.22 -2.81
N SER A 740 25.42 -1.48 -1.92
CA SER A 740 24.97 -0.12 -2.16
C SER A 740 25.88 0.92 -1.50
N ASN A 741 26.45 1.77 -2.34
CA ASN A 741 27.33 2.89 -1.98
C ASN A 741 26.69 4.26 -2.26
N LEU A 742 25.37 4.30 -2.49
CA LEU A 742 24.61 5.51 -2.83
C LEU A 742 24.76 6.62 -1.76
N LYS A 743 24.94 7.88 -2.16
CA LYS A 743 25.10 9.01 -1.24
C LYS A 743 24.20 10.20 -1.58
N GLY A 744 23.13 10.36 -0.81
CA GLY A 744 22.28 11.54 -0.83
C GLY A 744 22.74 12.61 0.17
N THR A 745 21.83 13.53 0.53
CA THR A 745 21.98 14.49 1.63
C THR A 745 20.70 14.54 2.48
N ALA A 746 20.77 15.22 3.64
CA ALA A 746 19.62 15.41 4.53
C ALA A 746 18.40 16.10 3.87
N THR A 747 18.62 16.92 2.84
CA THR A 747 17.57 17.63 2.09
C THR A 747 17.24 16.99 0.74
N ALA A 748 18.01 16.00 0.31
CA ALA A 748 17.88 15.32 -0.98
C ALA A 748 18.45 13.88 -0.87
N PRO A 749 17.72 12.94 -0.24
CA PRO A 749 18.14 11.55 -0.19
C PRO A 749 18.14 10.93 -1.60
N ILE A 750 18.83 9.81 -1.79
CA ILE A 750 18.62 8.96 -2.97
C ILE A 750 17.55 7.92 -2.62
N ILE A 751 16.54 7.79 -3.47
CA ILE A 751 15.41 6.87 -3.24
C ILE A 751 15.54 5.66 -4.15
N VAL A 752 15.48 4.46 -3.58
CA VAL A 752 15.46 3.16 -4.28
C VAL A 752 14.11 2.52 -4.01
N ARG A 753 13.22 2.48 -5.02
CA ARG A 753 11.81 2.10 -4.82
C ARG A 753 11.27 1.22 -5.94
N ASN A 754 10.29 0.37 -5.62
CA ASN A 754 9.54 -0.38 -6.61
C ASN A 754 8.71 0.52 -7.55
N TYR A 755 8.81 0.28 -8.87
CA TYR A 755 8.08 1.03 -9.88
C TYR A 755 6.58 0.71 -9.84
N GLN A 756 5.73 1.73 -9.76
CA GLN A 756 4.26 1.62 -9.86
C GLN A 756 3.63 0.51 -8.99
N GLY A 757 4.15 0.28 -7.77
CA GLY A 757 3.63 -0.74 -6.86
C GLY A 757 3.95 -2.19 -7.26
N GLN A 758 4.76 -2.43 -8.30
CA GLN A 758 5.17 -3.76 -8.73
C GLN A 758 5.95 -4.49 -7.62
N ARG A 759 5.88 -5.83 -7.58
CA ARG A 759 6.64 -6.64 -6.62
C ARG A 759 8.09 -6.77 -7.09
N VAL A 760 9.01 -6.21 -6.31
CA VAL A 760 10.47 -6.29 -6.51
C VAL A 760 11.04 -7.21 -5.45
N THR A 761 11.60 -8.34 -5.87
CA THR A 761 12.19 -9.35 -4.98
C THR A 761 13.70 -9.37 -5.15
N ILE A 762 14.47 -9.02 -4.12
CA ILE A 762 15.90 -9.30 -4.05
C ILE A 762 16.05 -10.70 -3.47
N ASP A 763 16.53 -11.66 -4.27
CA ASP A 763 16.80 -13.03 -3.83
C ASP A 763 18.31 -13.21 -3.63
N GLU A 764 18.75 -13.19 -2.38
CA GLU A 764 20.16 -13.23 -2.01
C GLU A 764 20.85 -14.54 -2.48
N ASN A 765 20.09 -15.65 -2.52
CA ASN A 765 20.45 -17.00 -3.00
C ASN A 765 21.94 -17.33 -2.94
N VAL A 766 22.48 -17.29 -1.73
CA VAL A 766 23.92 -17.32 -1.51
C VAL A 766 24.49 -18.73 -1.68
N GLY A 767 25.50 -18.82 -2.55
CA GLY A 767 26.43 -19.94 -2.61
C GLY A 767 27.32 -20.01 -1.36
N THR A 768 28.21 -21.01 -1.30
CA THR A 768 28.96 -21.42 -0.11
C THR A 768 30.08 -20.46 0.34
N SER A 769 29.80 -19.17 0.50
CA SER A 769 30.69 -18.19 1.14
C SER A 769 29.89 -17.27 2.06
N HIS A 770 30.46 -16.98 3.24
CA HIS A 770 29.86 -16.22 4.35
C HIS A 770 29.71 -14.70 4.07
N ASP A 771 29.57 -14.29 2.81
CA ASP A 771 29.47 -12.88 2.43
C ASP A 771 28.00 -12.42 2.44
N ARG A 772 27.70 -11.44 3.31
CA ARG A 772 26.38 -10.79 3.43
C ARG A 772 25.97 -10.13 2.12
N SER A 773 24.69 -10.19 1.77
CA SER A 773 24.28 -10.07 0.38
C SER A 773 23.70 -8.71 0.00
N LEU A 774 22.66 -8.19 0.68
CA LEU A 774 22.29 -6.76 0.54
C LEU A 774 23.03 -5.91 1.58
N VAL A 775 24.12 -5.25 1.14
CA VAL A 775 24.97 -4.41 2.00
C VAL A 775 24.76 -2.94 1.70
N ILE A 776 24.26 -2.18 2.67
CA ILE A 776 24.00 -0.74 2.55
C ILE A 776 25.07 0.03 3.33
N GLY A 777 26.15 0.42 2.62
CA GLY A 777 27.21 1.32 3.10
C GLY A 777 26.99 2.79 2.71
N GLY A 778 26.01 3.05 1.85
CA GLY A 778 25.58 4.39 1.44
C GLY A 778 25.00 5.27 2.55
N GLU A 779 25.00 6.58 2.35
CA GLU A 779 24.50 7.57 3.32
C GLU A 779 23.31 8.34 2.73
N TYR A 780 22.31 8.67 3.56
CA TYR A 780 21.07 9.33 3.11
C TYR A 780 20.41 8.62 1.91
N ALA A 781 20.37 7.27 1.95
CA ALA A 781 19.76 6.43 0.93
C ALA A 781 18.54 5.71 1.51
N TRP A 782 17.39 5.77 0.82
CA TRP A 782 16.11 5.24 1.27
C TRP A 782 15.68 4.07 0.38
N TYR A 783 15.34 2.93 0.97
CA TYR A 783 14.88 1.73 0.28
C TYR A 783 13.40 1.52 0.62
N TRP A 784 12.54 1.44 -0.39
CA TRP A 784 11.08 1.47 -0.17
C TRP A 784 10.36 0.39 -0.96
N GLY A 785 9.56 -0.42 -0.26
CA GLY A 785 8.59 -1.34 -0.88
C GLY A 785 9.24 -2.52 -1.59
N LEU A 786 10.49 -2.83 -1.24
CA LEU A 786 11.23 -3.96 -1.78
C LEU A 786 11.05 -5.18 -0.87
N GLU A 787 10.98 -6.34 -1.48
CA GLU A 787 11.08 -7.63 -0.82
C GLU A 787 12.54 -8.09 -0.83
N VAL A 788 13.03 -8.65 0.28
CA VAL A 788 14.37 -9.24 0.38
C VAL A 788 14.25 -10.62 1.01
N THR A 789 14.79 -11.62 0.33
CA THR A 789 14.68 -13.04 0.72
C THR A 789 15.89 -13.85 0.26
N ASP A 790 16.05 -15.07 0.75
CA ASP A 790 17.04 -16.04 0.27
C ASP A 790 16.32 -17.37 -0.01
N SER A 791 16.33 -17.80 -1.27
CA SER A 791 15.67 -19.03 -1.71
C SER A 791 16.41 -20.33 -1.34
N ASN A 792 17.57 -20.26 -0.67
CA ASN A 792 18.36 -21.43 -0.27
C ASN A 792 17.56 -22.36 0.67
N THR A 793 17.36 -23.62 0.26
CA THR A 793 16.47 -24.55 0.99
C THR A 793 17.05 -25.10 2.30
N ALA A 794 18.30 -24.79 2.66
CA ALA A 794 18.93 -25.25 3.89
C ALA A 794 18.46 -24.43 5.11
N ARG A 795 18.13 -25.10 6.21
CA ARG A 795 17.60 -24.51 7.47
C ARG A 795 18.14 -25.19 8.75
N THR A 796 19.18 -26.00 8.63
CA THR A 796 19.74 -26.80 9.73
C THR A 796 21.26 -26.90 9.60
N THR A 797 22.00 -26.64 10.66
CA THR A 797 23.46 -26.92 10.77
C THR A 797 23.71 -28.14 11.67
N SER A 798 24.83 -28.83 11.46
CA SER A 798 25.34 -29.86 12.36
C SER A 798 26.14 -29.30 13.56
N THR A 799 26.42 -27.99 13.58
CA THR A 799 27.33 -27.33 14.53
C THR A 799 26.59 -26.35 15.45
N THR A 800 27.12 -26.07 16.64
CA THR A 800 26.59 -25.05 17.56
C THR A 800 27.25 -23.68 17.34
N LEU A 801 27.61 -23.36 16.10
CA LEU A 801 28.24 -22.08 15.74
C LEU A 801 27.17 -21.08 15.32
N SER A 802 27.33 -19.80 15.69
CA SER A 802 26.53 -18.70 15.15
C SER A 802 26.86 -18.37 13.68
N HIS A 803 28.00 -18.85 13.19
CA HIS A 803 28.46 -18.76 11.80
C HIS A 803 28.94 -20.16 11.35
N PRO A 804 28.01 -21.05 10.97
CA PRO A 804 28.30 -22.42 10.56
C PRO A 804 28.73 -22.59 9.09
N ASP A 805 29.92 -23.15 8.85
CA ASP A 805 30.46 -23.43 7.50
C ASP A 805 29.57 -24.37 6.64
N ASP A 806 28.66 -25.14 7.24
CA ASP A 806 27.80 -26.12 6.56
C ASP A 806 26.43 -25.57 6.12
N LEU A 807 26.16 -24.27 6.35
CA LEU A 807 24.87 -23.64 6.06
C LEU A 807 25.06 -22.24 5.42
N PRO A 808 25.12 -22.14 4.07
CA PRO A 808 25.42 -20.88 3.35
C PRO A 808 24.44 -19.72 3.56
N ARG A 809 23.27 -20.01 4.15
CA ARG A 809 22.22 -19.06 4.47
C ARG A 809 22.60 -18.13 5.62
N GLU A 810 23.56 -18.50 6.47
CA GLU A 810 23.84 -17.82 7.75
C GLU A 810 24.27 -16.35 7.62
N ALA A 811 24.87 -15.98 6.47
CA ALA A 811 25.29 -14.63 6.14
C ALA A 811 24.19 -13.79 5.47
N SER A 812 23.13 -14.41 4.95
CA SER A 812 22.06 -13.67 4.26
C SER A 812 21.35 -12.73 5.25
N ALA A 813 21.32 -11.44 4.91
CA ALA A 813 20.84 -10.34 5.75
C ALA A 813 20.88 -8.98 5.04
N VAL A 814 19.87 -8.15 5.31
CA VAL A 814 19.93 -6.71 5.02
C VAL A 814 20.90 -6.06 6.00
N LEU A 815 22.15 -5.84 5.57
CA LEU A 815 23.19 -5.22 6.37
C LEU A 815 23.16 -3.70 6.20
N VAL A 816 23.04 -2.96 7.30
CA VAL A 816 23.16 -1.49 7.32
C VAL A 816 24.43 -1.08 8.05
N THR A 817 25.39 -0.51 7.31
CA THR A 817 26.65 0.07 7.83
C THR A 817 26.76 1.58 7.60
N GLY A 818 26.06 2.11 6.59
CA GLY A 818 25.93 3.55 6.32
C GLY A 818 24.95 4.28 7.24
N SER A 819 24.96 5.62 7.21
CA SER A 819 24.20 6.48 8.14
C SER A 819 23.08 7.28 7.45
N ASN A 820 22.07 7.68 8.22
CA ASN A 820 20.83 8.33 7.73
C ASN A 820 20.07 7.51 6.65
N VAL A 821 20.24 6.19 6.66
CA VAL A 821 19.55 5.23 5.78
C VAL A 821 18.10 5.07 6.23
N LYS A 822 17.17 4.80 5.29
CA LYS A 822 15.81 4.38 5.63
C LYS A 822 15.39 3.09 4.94
N LEU A 823 14.72 2.21 5.68
CA LEU A 823 14.08 0.98 5.18
C LEU A 823 12.57 1.14 5.39
N ILE A 824 11.81 1.41 4.32
CA ILE A 824 10.42 1.86 4.37
C ILE A 824 9.50 0.82 3.74
N ASN A 825 8.52 0.31 4.49
CA ASN A 825 7.52 -0.64 4.00
C ASN A 825 8.11 -1.89 3.31
N MET A 826 9.31 -2.29 3.73
CA MET A 826 10.07 -3.43 3.18
C MET A 826 9.45 -4.76 3.65
N VAL A 827 9.70 -5.84 2.90
CA VAL A 827 9.26 -7.21 3.25
C VAL A 827 10.48 -8.11 3.32
N ILE A 828 11.01 -8.37 4.52
CA ILE A 828 12.33 -8.97 4.74
C ILE A 828 12.15 -10.34 5.41
N HIS A 829 12.31 -11.42 4.66
CA HIS A 829 11.96 -12.74 5.15
C HIS A 829 12.80 -13.87 4.58
N ASP A 830 12.84 -14.98 5.32
CA ASP A 830 13.61 -16.15 4.90
C ASP A 830 15.06 -15.79 4.55
N LEU A 831 15.73 -15.03 5.41
CA LEU A 831 17.17 -14.79 5.45
C LEU A 831 17.81 -15.54 6.64
N GLY A 832 19.13 -15.46 6.82
CA GLY A 832 19.84 -15.91 8.01
C GLY A 832 19.57 -14.99 9.20
N ASN A 833 19.62 -13.67 8.97
CA ASN A 833 19.06 -12.64 9.85
C ASN A 833 18.29 -11.65 8.97
N GLY A 834 17.16 -11.10 9.43
CA GLY A 834 16.38 -10.15 8.63
C GLY A 834 17.16 -8.86 8.37
N ILE A 835 17.36 -8.07 9.43
CA ILE A 835 18.19 -6.85 9.42
C ILE A 835 19.37 -7.02 10.37
N PHE A 836 20.59 -6.72 9.90
CA PHE A 836 21.78 -6.59 10.74
C PHE A 836 22.28 -5.14 10.68
N TRP A 837 22.45 -4.48 11.83
CA TRP A 837 22.65 -3.03 11.86
C TRP A 837 23.83 -2.64 12.76
N GLU A 838 24.95 -2.27 12.15
CA GLU A 838 26.26 -2.19 12.82
C GLU A 838 26.46 -0.97 13.72
N THR A 839 27.30 -1.11 14.74
CA THR A 839 27.62 -0.10 15.76
C THR A 839 27.95 1.30 15.22
N GLY A 840 28.56 1.39 14.02
CA GLY A 840 29.04 2.65 13.43
C GLY A 840 28.03 3.43 12.58
N SER A 841 26.90 2.83 12.20
CA SER A 841 25.83 3.52 11.46
C SER A 841 24.97 4.35 12.42
N LYS A 842 24.56 5.55 11.99
CA LYS A 842 23.85 6.53 12.84
C LYS A 842 22.54 6.97 12.19
N ASP A 843 21.61 7.44 13.03
CA ASP A 843 20.41 8.20 12.65
C ASP A 843 19.57 7.62 11.51
N SER A 844 19.65 6.29 11.36
CA SER A 844 18.94 5.52 10.33
C SER A 844 17.65 4.93 10.92
N GLU A 845 16.74 4.49 10.07
CA GLU A 845 15.38 4.11 10.44
C GLU A 845 14.91 2.87 9.66
N VAL A 846 14.25 1.93 10.35
CA VAL A 846 13.32 0.99 9.71
C VAL A 846 11.90 1.40 10.09
N TYR A 847 11.06 1.60 9.08
CA TYR A 847 9.69 2.10 9.22
C TYR A 847 8.70 1.20 8.49
N GLY A 848 7.54 0.91 9.10
CA GLY A 848 6.38 0.34 8.43
C GLY A 848 6.56 -1.08 7.87
N SER A 849 7.72 -1.70 8.12
CA SER A 849 8.21 -2.88 7.40
C SER A 849 7.74 -4.18 8.05
N ILE A 850 7.85 -5.29 7.33
CA ILE A 850 7.44 -6.62 7.79
C ILE A 850 8.64 -7.55 7.73
N VAL A 851 8.96 -8.22 8.84
CA VAL A 851 10.18 -9.01 9.00
C VAL A 851 9.82 -10.39 9.57
N TYR A 852 10.03 -11.48 8.83
CA TYR A 852 9.52 -12.80 9.26
C TYR A 852 10.34 -14.02 8.80
N ASN A 853 10.16 -15.17 9.48
CA ASN A 853 10.72 -16.47 9.11
C ASN A 853 12.27 -16.55 8.92
N ASN A 854 13.05 -15.59 9.42
CA ASN A 854 14.51 -15.60 9.29
C ASN A 854 15.16 -16.57 10.30
N GLY A 855 16.26 -17.20 9.87
CA GLY A 855 17.11 -18.05 10.69
C GLY A 855 17.05 -19.54 10.37
N TRP A 856 17.59 -20.34 11.30
CA TRP A 856 17.82 -21.77 11.15
C TRP A 856 17.89 -22.50 12.52
N ASP A 857 17.83 -23.83 12.51
CA ASP A 857 18.05 -24.66 13.70
C ASP A 857 19.49 -25.17 13.79
N ALA A 858 20.06 -25.09 15.00
CA ALA A 858 21.34 -25.70 15.37
C ALA A 858 21.15 -26.59 16.61
N PRO A 859 22.13 -27.46 16.97
CA PRO A 859 21.98 -28.39 18.10
C PRO A 859 21.86 -27.72 19.47
N ASP A 860 22.20 -26.43 19.61
CA ASP A 860 22.09 -25.65 20.84
C ASP A 860 20.80 -24.80 20.93
N ARG A 861 20.33 -24.24 19.80
CA ARG A 861 19.12 -23.39 19.71
C ARG A 861 18.70 -23.15 18.26
N GLY A 862 17.53 -22.53 18.08
CA GLY A 862 17.28 -21.72 16.88
C GLY A 862 18.16 -20.47 16.86
N HIS A 863 18.84 -20.21 15.74
CA HIS A 863 19.63 -19.00 15.48
C HIS A 863 18.97 -18.17 14.38
N GLY A 864 19.51 -16.97 14.13
CA GLY A 864 18.91 -15.99 13.24
C GLY A 864 17.87 -15.11 13.95
N HIS A 865 17.85 -13.84 13.57
CA HIS A 865 17.13 -12.78 14.26
C HIS A 865 16.29 -11.97 13.27
N GLY A 866 15.16 -11.42 13.71
CA GLY A 866 14.40 -10.48 12.87
C GLY A 866 15.19 -9.19 12.66
N ILE A 867 15.58 -8.53 13.74
CA ILE A 867 16.45 -7.34 13.73
C ILE A 867 17.54 -7.54 14.77
N TYR A 868 18.80 -7.60 14.35
CA TYR A 868 19.97 -7.51 15.23
C TYR A 868 20.62 -6.15 15.11
N ALA A 869 20.72 -5.40 16.21
CA ALA A 869 21.16 -4.01 16.14
C ALA A 869 22.11 -3.60 17.27
N GLN A 870 23.11 -2.80 16.90
CA GLN A 870 24.06 -2.14 17.81
C GLN A 870 24.15 -0.65 17.47
N ASN A 871 24.53 0.19 18.43
CA ASN A 871 24.65 1.63 18.20
C ASN A 871 25.59 2.32 19.19
N LYS A 872 26.44 3.22 18.68
CA LYS A 872 27.34 4.04 19.51
C LYS A 872 26.80 5.44 19.77
N ASP A 873 26.36 6.13 18.73
CA ASP A 873 25.97 7.54 18.74
C ASP A 873 24.96 7.86 17.63
N GLY A 874 24.35 9.05 17.66
CA GLY A 874 23.07 9.28 16.98
C GLY A 874 21.92 8.53 17.67
N THR A 875 20.77 8.40 17.01
CA THR A 875 19.59 7.64 17.49
C THR A 875 19.07 6.68 16.42
N LYS A 876 19.01 5.39 16.72
CA LYS A 876 18.46 4.37 15.80
C LYS A 876 16.97 4.16 16.04
N ARG A 877 16.19 4.15 14.95
CA ARG A 877 14.73 4.06 14.99
C ARG A 877 14.23 2.75 14.40
N ILE A 878 13.40 2.04 15.16
CA ILE A 878 12.60 0.91 14.70
C ILE A 878 11.15 1.33 14.94
N THR A 879 10.40 1.62 13.89
CA THR A 879 9.11 2.30 13.98
C THR A 879 8.06 1.56 13.16
N ASP A 880 6.87 1.36 13.70
CA ASP A 880 5.70 0.75 13.02
C ASP A 880 6.05 -0.54 12.25
N THR A 881 7.02 -1.31 12.74
CA THR A 881 7.55 -2.50 12.07
C THR A 881 6.99 -3.77 12.73
N ILE A 882 6.74 -4.79 11.91
CA ILE A 882 6.02 -6.02 12.30
C ILE A 882 6.99 -7.21 12.18
N ILE A 883 7.38 -7.79 13.31
CA ILE A 883 8.44 -8.81 13.41
C ILE A 883 7.88 -10.12 13.99
N PHE A 884 7.93 -11.22 13.25
CA PHE A 884 7.32 -12.47 13.73
C PHE A 884 7.95 -13.77 13.20
N ASN A 885 7.65 -14.89 13.87
CA ASN A 885 8.02 -16.26 13.44
C ASN A 885 9.51 -16.51 13.12
N GLN A 886 10.43 -15.71 13.65
CA GLN A 886 11.87 -15.96 13.51
C GLN A 886 12.27 -17.32 14.12
N PHE A 887 13.42 -17.87 13.75
CA PHE A 887 13.94 -19.08 14.41
C PHE A 887 14.51 -18.79 15.81
N GLY A 888 15.15 -17.63 15.98
CA GLY A 888 15.54 -17.08 17.29
C GLY A 888 14.70 -15.86 17.70
N PHE A 889 15.39 -14.75 18.00
CA PHE A 889 14.83 -13.50 18.53
C PHE A 889 14.06 -12.67 17.48
N GLY A 890 13.10 -11.88 17.93
CA GLY A 890 12.44 -10.82 17.17
C GLY A 890 13.34 -9.60 16.98
N ILE A 891 13.27 -8.65 17.91
CA ILE A 891 14.23 -7.53 18.02
C ILE A 891 15.30 -7.91 19.04
N HIS A 892 16.58 -7.84 18.66
CA HIS A 892 17.74 -8.21 19.47
C HIS A 892 18.77 -7.07 19.47
N ILE A 893 18.66 -6.18 20.46
CA ILE A 893 19.62 -5.10 20.72
C ILE A 893 20.67 -5.62 21.70
N TYR A 894 21.78 -6.12 21.16
CA TYR A 894 22.77 -6.88 21.91
C TYR A 894 24.19 -6.70 21.37
N GLY A 895 25.16 -6.88 22.25
CA GLY A 895 26.53 -7.21 21.89
C GLY A 895 27.30 -7.72 23.09
N SER A 896 28.58 -8.07 22.88
CA SER A 896 29.52 -8.38 23.97
C SER A 896 29.80 -7.15 24.85
N SER A 897 30.57 -7.34 25.93
CA SER A 897 30.99 -6.29 26.88
C SER A 897 31.68 -5.06 26.28
N ASP A 898 32.18 -5.17 25.03
CA ASP A 898 32.88 -4.11 24.32
C ASP A 898 31.99 -3.42 23.26
N ALA A 899 30.78 -3.95 23.03
CA ALA A 899 29.80 -3.40 22.10
C ALA A 899 29.06 -2.20 22.68
N ASN A 900 28.53 -1.34 21.81
CA ASN A 900 27.72 -0.19 22.20
C ASN A 900 26.27 -0.43 21.73
N ILE A 901 25.29 -0.12 22.58
CA ILE A 901 23.86 -0.33 22.33
C ILE A 901 23.05 0.86 22.88
N ASN A 902 23.40 2.05 22.41
CA ASN A 902 22.92 3.34 22.91
C ASN A 902 21.77 3.90 22.06
N ASN A 903 20.91 4.73 22.66
CA ASN A 903 19.94 5.60 21.96
C ASN A 903 19.10 4.86 20.90
N PHE A 904 18.33 3.86 21.33
CA PHE A 904 17.38 3.15 20.48
C PHE A 904 15.96 3.64 20.78
N LEU A 905 15.23 4.05 19.74
CA LEU A 905 13.79 4.30 19.78
C LEU A 905 13.06 3.14 19.10
N LEU A 906 12.23 2.43 19.87
CA LEU A 906 11.26 1.44 19.41
C LEU A 906 9.87 2.05 19.56
N GLU A 907 9.17 2.29 18.45
CA GLU A 907 7.87 2.95 18.46
C GLU A 907 6.82 2.20 17.64
N GLY A 908 5.64 1.90 18.21
CA GLY A 908 4.51 1.33 17.47
C GLY A 908 4.69 -0.09 16.91
N ASN A 909 5.82 -0.75 17.19
CA ASN A 909 6.16 -2.04 16.59
C ASN A 909 5.29 -3.18 17.10
N VAL A 910 5.20 -4.25 16.32
CA VAL A 910 4.47 -5.46 16.66
C VAL A 910 5.44 -6.63 16.63
N SER A 911 5.67 -7.30 17.76
CA SER A 911 6.62 -8.43 17.83
C SER A 911 6.01 -9.68 18.48
N PHE A 912 5.83 -10.75 17.72
CA PHE A 912 5.05 -11.92 18.17
C PHE A 912 5.56 -13.26 17.61
N ASN A 913 5.27 -14.36 18.34
CA ASN A 913 5.64 -15.73 17.93
C ASN A 913 7.12 -15.92 17.54
N ASN A 914 8.05 -15.10 18.03
CA ASN A 914 9.46 -15.29 17.73
C ASN A 914 9.95 -16.63 18.33
N GLY A 915 10.87 -17.32 17.65
CA GLY A 915 11.17 -18.72 17.92
C GLY A 915 9.99 -19.69 17.74
N ALA A 916 9.01 -19.38 16.90
CA ALA A 916 7.98 -20.35 16.51
C ALA A 916 8.46 -21.31 15.42
N ALA A 917 9.34 -20.88 14.51
CA ALA A 917 9.85 -21.71 13.42
C ALA A 917 10.84 -22.78 13.89
N SER A 918 11.57 -22.53 14.98
CA SER A 918 12.52 -23.48 15.56
C SER A 918 11.84 -24.72 16.16
N ALA A 919 12.42 -25.90 15.92
CA ALA A 919 12.12 -27.14 16.63
C ALA A 919 12.95 -27.33 17.91
N VAL A 920 14.00 -26.53 18.10
CA VAL A 920 14.94 -26.61 19.23
C VAL A 920 14.59 -25.57 20.31
N SER A 921 14.61 -25.99 21.58
CA SER A 921 14.42 -25.07 22.71
C SER A 921 15.61 -24.12 22.85
N GLY A 922 15.38 -22.81 22.84
CA GLY A 922 16.42 -21.81 22.98
C GLY A 922 15.88 -20.43 23.33
N TYR A 923 16.64 -19.39 22.96
CA TYR A 923 16.23 -17.99 23.06
C TYR A 923 15.24 -17.65 21.95
N THR A 924 14.15 -16.99 22.30
CA THR A 924 12.96 -16.79 21.44
C THR A 924 12.24 -15.46 21.71
N GLU A 925 12.92 -14.51 22.33
CA GLU A 925 12.35 -13.26 22.85
C GLU A 925 11.85 -12.35 21.72
N ASN A 926 10.66 -11.77 21.90
CA ASN A 926 10.03 -10.81 21.00
C ASN A 926 10.83 -9.48 20.98
N ILE A 927 11.30 -9.04 22.14
CA ILE A 927 12.19 -7.90 22.33
C ILE A 927 13.26 -8.30 23.36
N HIS A 928 14.53 -8.23 22.97
CA HIS A 928 15.70 -8.39 23.84
C HIS A 928 16.56 -7.13 23.77
N ILE A 929 16.90 -6.54 24.92
CA ILE A 929 17.80 -5.39 25.05
C ILE A 929 18.81 -5.67 26.17
N GLY A 930 20.11 -5.54 25.88
CA GLY A 930 21.19 -5.47 26.87
C GLY A 930 22.06 -6.73 27.03
N SER A 931 22.14 -7.24 28.26
CA SER A 931 22.91 -8.42 28.72
C SER A 931 24.44 -8.36 28.68
N GLY A 932 25.08 -7.90 27.60
CA GLY A 932 26.56 -7.86 27.52
C GLY A 932 27.16 -6.50 27.89
N SER A 933 26.58 -5.42 27.37
CA SER A 933 26.88 -4.03 27.69
C SER A 933 25.65 -3.34 28.31
N ILE A 934 25.86 -2.19 28.96
CA ILE A 934 24.75 -1.38 29.49
C ILE A 934 24.15 -0.52 28.38
N ALA A 935 22.91 -0.78 27.98
CA ALA A 935 22.18 0.02 27.00
C ALA A 935 21.84 1.41 27.54
N GLN A 936 22.37 2.46 26.91
CA GLN A 936 22.10 3.85 27.30
C GLN A 936 20.87 4.37 26.57
N ASN A 937 19.95 5.01 27.30
CA ASN A 937 18.75 5.68 26.79
C ASN A 937 17.87 4.84 25.82
N PRO A 938 17.57 3.54 26.08
CA PRO A 938 16.58 2.83 25.29
C PRO A 938 15.17 3.38 25.56
N THR A 939 14.41 3.65 24.51
CA THR A 939 13.06 4.24 24.56
C THR A 939 12.08 3.35 23.81
N LEU A 940 11.04 2.88 24.51
CA LEU A 940 9.99 2.01 23.97
C LEU A 940 8.62 2.69 24.13
N ILE A 941 7.97 3.05 23.03
CA ILE A 941 6.66 3.74 23.07
C ILE A 941 5.62 2.99 22.24
N SER A 942 4.46 2.67 22.83
CA SER A 942 3.32 2.07 22.12
C SER A 942 3.63 0.78 21.33
N ASN A 943 4.61 -0.02 21.75
CA ASN A 943 4.91 -1.32 21.11
C ASN A 943 3.95 -2.41 21.61
N PHE A 944 3.72 -3.41 20.77
CA PHE A 944 2.78 -4.51 21.01
C PHE A 944 3.55 -5.84 20.93
N THR A 945 3.48 -6.69 21.96
CA THR A 945 4.07 -8.04 21.89
C THR A 945 3.11 -9.13 22.33
N TYR A 946 3.10 -10.25 21.62
CA TYR A 946 2.19 -11.38 21.84
C TYR A 946 2.96 -12.70 21.81
N SER A 947 2.97 -13.41 22.95
CA SER A 947 3.58 -14.74 23.13
C SER A 947 2.99 -15.40 24.40
N PRO A 948 1.67 -15.66 24.46
CA PRO A 948 1.01 -16.13 25.69
C PRO A 948 1.59 -17.44 26.21
N GLY A 949 1.73 -17.54 27.53
CA GLY A 949 2.28 -18.72 28.21
C GLY A 949 3.80 -18.93 28.06
N ARG A 950 4.49 -18.19 27.18
CA ARG A 950 5.96 -18.23 27.11
C ARG A 950 6.58 -17.39 28.22
N LYS A 951 7.47 -18.02 29.00
CA LYS A 951 8.27 -17.35 30.03
C LYS A 951 9.39 -16.53 29.38
N GLY A 952 9.69 -15.36 29.95
CA GLY A 952 10.80 -14.50 29.53
C GLY A 952 10.67 -13.88 28.13
N ALA A 953 9.50 -13.95 27.49
CA ALA A 953 9.31 -13.58 26.07
C ALA A 953 9.66 -12.11 25.72
N ASN A 954 9.83 -11.24 26.72
CA ASN A 954 10.49 -9.95 26.57
C ASN A 954 11.58 -9.82 27.65
N LEU A 955 12.79 -9.40 27.27
CA LEU A 955 13.91 -9.18 28.18
C LEU A 955 14.48 -7.78 27.92
N ILE A 956 14.27 -6.86 28.84
CA ILE A 956 14.79 -5.49 28.78
C ILE A 956 15.62 -5.30 30.04
N GLY A 957 16.93 -5.44 29.93
CA GLY A 957 17.80 -5.40 31.11
C GLY A 957 19.18 -4.82 30.83
N TYR A 958 19.96 -4.62 31.89
CA TYR A 958 21.25 -3.94 31.82
C TYR A 958 21.11 -2.59 31.09
N THR A 959 20.21 -1.74 31.57
CA THR A 959 19.91 -0.44 30.94
C THR A 959 20.26 0.74 31.85
N ASN A 960 20.51 1.90 31.27
CA ASN A 960 20.55 3.19 31.97
C ASN A 960 19.73 4.20 31.16
N GLY A 961 18.90 5.02 31.81
CA GLY A 961 18.01 5.95 31.09
C GLY A 961 16.82 5.31 30.36
N LEU A 962 16.42 4.08 30.73
CA LEU A 962 15.30 3.36 30.08
C LEU A 962 13.97 4.09 30.26
N VAL A 963 13.29 4.35 29.14
CA VAL A 963 11.92 4.88 29.07
C VAL A 963 11.02 3.84 28.41
N ALA A 964 9.93 3.44 29.06
CA ALA A 964 8.91 2.58 28.46
C ALA A 964 7.50 3.15 28.73
N LYS A 965 6.83 3.58 27.67
CA LYS A 965 5.51 4.23 27.71
C LYS A 965 4.46 3.49 26.86
N ASP A 966 3.28 3.29 27.42
CA ASP A 966 2.06 2.88 26.69
C ASP A 966 2.19 1.56 25.87
N ASN A 967 3.19 0.72 26.17
CA ASN A 967 3.40 -0.56 25.49
C ASN A 967 2.41 -1.63 25.97
N TYR A 968 2.00 -2.54 25.10
CA TYR A 968 1.13 -3.68 25.41
C TYR A 968 1.93 -4.99 25.36
N PHE A 969 2.26 -5.55 26.52
CA PHE A 969 2.98 -6.81 26.66
C PHE A 969 2.02 -7.96 26.99
N ALA A 970 1.58 -8.70 25.98
CA ALA A 970 0.78 -9.93 26.12
C ALA A 970 1.68 -11.18 26.25
N SER A 971 2.68 -11.11 27.13
CA SER A 971 3.58 -12.20 27.52
C SER A 971 4.44 -11.79 28.73
N ASP A 972 5.21 -12.73 29.30
CA ASP A 972 6.16 -12.41 30.38
C ASP A 972 7.13 -11.28 29.99
N LEU A 973 7.47 -10.41 30.96
CA LEU A 973 8.44 -9.33 30.83
C LEU A 973 9.50 -9.45 31.94
N THR A 974 10.78 -9.39 31.54
CA THR A 974 11.91 -9.34 32.48
C THR A 974 12.57 -7.97 32.39
N LEU A 975 12.53 -7.21 33.50
CA LEU A 975 13.18 -5.91 33.70
C LEU A 975 14.41 -6.11 34.58
N ASP A 976 15.57 -6.40 33.99
CA ASP A 976 16.73 -6.93 34.74
C ASP A 976 17.90 -5.94 34.91
N HIS A 977 18.63 -6.03 36.02
CA HIS A 977 19.87 -5.27 36.26
C HIS A 977 19.83 -3.73 36.03
N SER A 978 18.66 -3.08 36.14
CA SER A 978 18.47 -1.66 36.53
C SER A 978 16.97 -1.29 36.54
N PRO A 979 16.50 -0.40 37.44
CA PRO A 979 15.15 0.13 37.35
C PRO A 979 15.02 1.12 36.16
N PRO A 980 13.91 1.10 35.40
CA PRO A 980 13.63 2.10 34.38
C PRO A 980 13.54 3.52 34.96
N THR A 981 13.97 4.51 34.17
CA THR A 981 13.87 5.94 34.49
C THR A 981 12.43 6.45 34.28
N SER A 982 11.68 5.85 33.37
CA SER A 982 10.24 6.07 33.21
C SER A 982 9.56 4.77 32.78
N PHE A 983 8.49 4.37 33.48
CA PHE A 983 7.71 3.16 33.18
C PHE A 983 6.24 3.42 33.52
N SER A 984 5.42 3.82 32.54
CA SER A 984 4.05 4.29 32.74
C SER A 984 3.15 4.05 31.52
N GLY A 985 1.84 3.93 31.74
CA GLY A 985 0.82 3.70 30.69
C GLY A 985 0.82 2.28 30.10
N ASN A 986 1.87 1.49 30.33
CA ASN A 986 2.00 0.15 29.78
C ASN A 986 0.88 -0.78 30.30
N THR A 987 0.44 -1.71 29.46
CA THR A 987 -0.46 -2.81 29.85
C THR A 987 0.30 -4.12 29.79
N LEU A 988 0.24 -4.89 30.89
CA LEU A 988 1.03 -6.10 31.07
C LEU A 988 0.13 -7.29 31.40
N TRP A 989 0.16 -8.32 30.56
CA TRP A 989 -0.48 -9.61 30.79
C TRP A 989 0.57 -10.73 30.68
N GLY A 990 1.16 -11.02 31.84
CA GLY A 990 2.29 -11.93 31.99
C GLY A 990 2.98 -11.71 33.33
N SER A 991 3.98 -12.52 33.66
CA SER A 991 4.81 -12.31 34.85
C SER A 991 5.80 -11.17 34.59
N VAL A 992 5.85 -10.19 35.50
CA VAL A 992 6.98 -9.24 35.58
C VAL A 992 8.06 -9.84 36.47
N ARG A 993 9.33 -9.76 36.06
CA ARG A 993 10.50 -10.37 36.74
C ARG A 993 11.68 -9.40 36.73
N GLY A 994 12.60 -9.52 37.70
CA GLY A 994 13.90 -8.80 37.68
C GLY A 994 14.18 -7.86 38.85
N GLY A 995 13.90 -8.28 40.10
CA GLY A 995 14.30 -7.56 41.30
C GLY A 995 13.49 -6.30 41.65
N THR A 996 12.79 -5.70 40.68
CA THR A 996 11.80 -4.64 40.89
C THR A 996 10.44 -5.22 41.30
N SER A 997 9.67 -4.44 42.06
CA SER A 997 8.30 -4.77 42.49
C SER A 997 7.29 -4.05 41.60
N VAL A 998 6.18 -4.70 41.24
CA VAL A 998 5.08 -4.07 40.47
C VAL A 998 4.47 -2.84 41.18
N SER A 999 4.66 -2.73 42.50
CA SER A 999 4.27 -1.54 43.28
C SER A 999 5.11 -0.29 43.00
N GLU A 1000 6.31 -0.45 42.42
CA GLU A 1000 7.24 0.66 42.13
C GLU A 1000 6.82 1.43 40.86
N PHE A 1001 6.08 0.77 39.96
CA PHE A 1001 5.55 1.37 38.73
C PHE A 1001 4.02 1.33 38.72
N ALA A 1002 3.40 1.98 39.72
CA ALA A 1002 1.95 2.00 39.93
C ALA A 1002 1.15 2.68 38.79
N GLY A 1003 1.81 3.40 37.87
CA GLY A 1003 1.19 4.04 36.71
C GLY A 1003 0.96 3.11 35.51
N ASN A 1004 0.77 1.80 35.70
CA ASN A 1004 0.64 0.80 34.64
C ASN A 1004 -0.52 -0.16 34.92
N THR A 1005 -1.08 -0.74 33.85
CA THR A 1005 -2.20 -1.70 33.94
C THR A 1005 -1.66 -3.12 34.03
N TYR A 1006 -1.66 -3.70 35.23
CA TYR A 1006 -1.31 -5.11 35.46
C TYR A 1006 -2.56 -5.99 35.36
N LEU A 1007 -2.59 -6.89 34.39
CA LEU A 1007 -3.65 -7.87 34.18
C LEU A 1007 -3.25 -9.21 34.83
N ASP A 1008 -4.23 -9.91 35.41
CA ASP A 1008 -3.99 -11.20 36.10
C ASP A 1008 -3.39 -12.24 35.12
N PRO A 1009 -2.14 -12.71 35.32
CA PRO A 1009 -1.50 -13.66 34.40
C PRO A 1009 -2.07 -15.07 34.50
N SER A 1010 -2.97 -15.35 35.46
CA SER A 1010 -3.66 -16.64 35.60
C SER A 1010 -5.01 -16.70 34.87
N VAL A 1011 -5.51 -15.57 34.36
CA VAL A 1011 -6.81 -15.44 33.68
C VAL A 1011 -6.61 -14.74 32.33
N ARG A 1012 -7.31 -15.18 31.28
CA ARG A 1012 -7.33 -14.41 30.01
C ARG A 1012 -8.02 -13.06 30.25
N PRO A 1013 -7.57 -11.95 29.63
CA PRO A 1013 -8.29 -10.67 29.67
C PRO A 1013 -9.67 -10.77 29.00
N LYS A 1014 -10.37 -9.64 28.87
CA LYS A 1014 -11.71 -9.56 28.24
C LYS A 1014 -11.80 -8.36 27.31
N GLY A 1015 -12.82 -8.36 26.45
CA GLY A 1015 -13.03 -7.33 25.45
C GLY A 1015 -12.09 -7.49 24.25
N SER A 1016 -11.87 -6.38 23.56
CA SER A 1016 -10.93 -6.27 22.45
C SER A 1016 -10.12 -4.98 22.56
N VAL A 1017 -8.82 -5.06 22.31
CA VAL A 1017 -7.92 -3.90 22.21
C VAL A 1017 -7.47 -3.79 20.77
N VAL A 1018 -7.73 -2.64 20.17
CA VAL A 1018 -7.49 -2.35 18.74
C VAL A 1018 -6.58 -1.15 18.63
N SER A 1019 -5.52 -1.27 17.82
CA SER A 1019 -4.65 -0.17 17.43
C SER A 1019 -4.66 -0.04 15.90
N VAL A 1020 -4.79 1.17 15.39
CA VAL A 1020 -4.73 1.50 13.96
C VAL A 1020 -3.76 2.64 13.79
N ARG A 1021 -2.65 2.40 13.08
CA ARG A 1021 -1.53 3.33 12.94
C ARG A 1021 -1.26 3.61 11.47
N ALA A 1022 -1.57 4.82 11.01
CA ALA A 1022 -1.30 5.29 9.66
C ALA A 1022 0.21 5.21 9.34
N ASN A 1023 0.52 4.93 8.08
CA ASN A 1023 1.88 4.87 7.59
C ASN A 1023 2.37 6.28 7.21
N LEU A 1024 3.40 6.78 7.90
CA LEU A 1024 4.01 8.10 7.67
C LEU A 1024 4.33 8.40 6.21
N TYR A 1025 4.81 7.40 5.46
CA TYR A 1025 5.32 7.58 4.11
C TYR A 1025 4.29 7.24 3.02
N GLU A 1026 3.25 6.46 3.34
CA GLU A 1026 2.32 5.87 2.36
C GLU A 1026 0.86 6.12 2.78
N PRO A 1027 0.29 7.31 2.49
CA PRO A 1027 -1.07 7.67 2.89
C PRO A 1027 -2.11 6.66 2.41
N GLY A 1028 -3.03 6.28 3.31
CA GLY A 1028 -4.01 5.21 3.08
C GLY A 1028 -3.49 3.79 3.33
N ARG A 1029 -2.19 3.62 3.66
CA ARG A 1029 -1.67 2.40 4.28
C ARG A 1029 -1.69 2.55 5.80
N ALA A 1030 -2.06 1.50 6.52
CA ALA A 1030 -1.98 1.47 7.98
C ALA A 1030 -1.67 0.08 8.52
N ASN A 1031 -0.98 0.03 9.66
CA ASN A 1031 -0.86 -1.18 10.46
C ASN A 1031 -2.06 -1.27 11.42
N VAL A 1032 -2.63 -2.46 11.56
CA VAL A 1032 -3.73 -2.74 12.50
C VAL A 1032 -3.34 -3.89 13.42
N VAL A 1033 -3.47 -3.70 14.73
CA VAL A 1033 -3.20 -4.72 15.76
C VAL A 1033 -4.47 -4.97 16.53
N ILE A 1034 -4.86 -6.24 16.67
CA ILE A 1034 -6.08 -6.65 17.37
C ILE A 1034 -5.75 -7.72 18.40
N TYR A 1035 -5.94 -7.40 19.67
CA TYR A 1035 -6.13 -8.39 20.73
C TYR A 1035 -7.64 -8.60 20.92
N ASN A 1036 -8.12 -9.81 20.69
CA ASN A 1036 -9.52 -10.20 20.68
C ASN A 1036 -9.79 -11.22 21.80
N TRP A 1037 -9.69 -10.78 23.05
CA TRP A 1037 -9.72 -11.67 24.22
C TRP A 1037 -11.06 -12.41 24.39
N ASP A 1038 -12.16 -11.81 23.92
CA ASP A 1038 -13.48 -12.44 23.81
C ASP A 1038 -13.55 -13.56 22.74
N GLN A 1039 -12.50 -13.72 21.91
CA GLN A 1039 -12.40 -14.67 20.78
C GLN A 1039 -13.55 -14.59 19.77
N LYS A 1040 -14.05 -13.38 19.50
CA LYS A 1040 -15.12 -13.11 18.52
C LYS A 1040 -14.68 -13.53 17.11
N PRO A 1041 -15.59 -13.97 16.23
CA PRO A 1041 -15.26 -14.34 14.84
C PRO A 1041 -14.80 -13.13 14.01
N THR A 1042 -15.30 -11.93 14.34
CA THR A 1042 -14.91 -10.64 13.76
C THR A 1042 -14.67 -9.61 14.87
N VAL A 1043 -13.89 -8.57 14.57
CA VAL A 1043 -13.77 -7.36 15.41
C VAL A 1043 -13.99 -6.14 14.52
N ASP A 1044 -14.87 -5.23 14.95
CA ASP A 1044 -15.14 -3.99 14.24
C ASP A 1044 -14.03 -2.97 14.50
N VAL A 1045 -13.38 -2.49 13.45
CA VAL A 1045 -12.22 -1.59 13.50
C VAL A 1045 -12.54 -0.29 12.76
N ASN A 1046 -12.39 0.85 13.45
CA ASN A 1046 -12.51 2.16 12.80
C ASN A 1046 -11.24 2.46 11.98
N LEU A 1047 -11.39 2.65 10.67
CA LEU A 1047 -10.29 2.92 9.73
C LEU A 1047 -10.13 4.40 9.36
N ALA A 1048 -10.85 5.32 10.00
CA ALA A 1048 -10.67 6.76 9.77
C ALA A 1048 -9.22 7.21 10.02
N SER A 1049 -8.58 6.66 11.06
CA SER A 1049 -7.17 6.91 11.38
C SER A 1049 -6.17 6.15 10.50
N ALA A 1050 -6.62 5.41 9.47
CA ALA A 1050 -5.74 4.77 8.47
C ALA A 1050 -5.42 5.69 7.27
N GLY A 1051 -6.01 6.89 7.21
CA GLY A 1051 -5.87 7.79 6.06
C GLY A 1051 -6.76 7.42 4.87
N LEU A 1052 -7.89 6.72 5.12
CA LEU A 1052 -8.92 6.44 4.12
C LEU A 1052 -10.02 7.51 4.18
N ALA A 1053 -10.32 8.12 3.04
CA ALA A 1053 -11.49 8.98 2.85
C ALA A 1053 -12.75 8.14 2.58
N ILE A 1054 -13.93 8.71 2.85
CA ILE A 1054 -15.20 8.07 2.47
C ILE A 1054 -15.26 7.98 0.93
N GLY A 1055 -15.47 6.77 0.42
CA GLY A 1055 -15.38 6.46 -1.02
C GLY A 1055 -14.07 5.76 -1.44
N ASP A 1056 -13.03 5.76 -0.59
CA ASP A 1056 -11.78 5.08 -0.94
C ASP A 1056 -11.94 3.57 -1.04
N ARG A 1057 -11.43 2.98 -2.11
CA ARG A 1057 -11.29 1.52 -2.24
C ARG A 1057 -10.16 1.06 -1.33
N TYR A 1058 -10.37 0.00 -0.56
CA TYR A 1058 -9.37 -0.54 0.36
C TYR A 1058 -9.30 -2.07 0.33
N GLU A 1059 -8.16 -2.58 0.76
CA GLU A 1059 -7.93 -3.97 1.14
C GLU A 1059 -7.37 -4.06 2.56
N ILE A 1060 -7.60 -5.20 3.21
CA ILE A 1060 -7.05 -5.57 4.53
C ILE A 1060 -6.39 -6.94 4.38
N ILE A 1061 -5.11 -7.04 4.70
CA ILE A 1061 -4.27 -8.22 4.49
C ILE A 1061 -3.74 -8.71 5.84
N ASP A 1062 -3.85 -10.01 6.12
CA ASP A 1062 -3.14 -10.65 7.25
C ASP A 1062 -1.63 -10.66 6.98
N VAL A 1063 -0.82 -10.23 7.95
CA VAL A 1063 0.64 -10.21 7.81
C VAL A 1063 1.25 -11.61 7.77
N GLN A 1064 0.63 -12.61 8.41
CA GLN A 1064 1.12 -13.99 8.38
C GLN A 1064 0.91 -14.65 6.99
N ASN A 1065 0.08 -14.06 6.13
CA ASN A 1065 -0.19 -14.47 4.76
C ASN A 1065 -0.13 -13.27 3.79
N TYR A 1066 0.91 -12.42 3.91
CA TYR A 1066 1.00 -11.09 3.29
C TYR A 1066 0.83 -11.02 1.76
N TYR A 1067 1.14 -12.10 1.03
CA TYR A 1067 0.95 -12.22 -0.43
C TYR A 1067 -0.26 -13.10 -0.81
N GLY A 1068 -1.10 -13.47 0.16
CA GLY A 1068 -2.37 -14.15 -0.05
C GLY A 1068 -3.50 -13.19 -0.41
N ALA A 1069 -4.72 -13.71 -0.44
CA ALA A 1069 -5.92 -12.89 -0.65
C ALA A 1069 -6.20 -11.99 0.58
N PRO A 1070 -6.68 -10.74 0.38
CA PRO A 1070 -7.16 -9.90 1.47
C PRO A 1070 -8.24 -10.58 2.32
N VAL A 1071 -8.16 -10.39 3.64
CA VAL A 1071 -9.15 -10.89 4.62
C VAL A 1071 -10.44 -10.07 4.60
N ALA A 1072 -10.37 -8.83 4.11
CA ALA A 1072 -11.50 -7.98 3.76
C ALA A 1072 -11.08 -6.97 2.67
N SER A 1073 -12.03 -6.50 1.88
CA SER A 1073 -11.85 -5.40 0.93
C SER A 1073 -13.19 -4.74 0.62
N GLY A 1074 -13.17 -3.50 0.14
CA GLY A 1074 -14.41 -2.79 -0.18
C GLY A 1074 -14.21 -1.31 -0.51
N ILE A 1075 -15.28 -0.55 -0.35
CA ILE A 1075 -15.28 0.93 -0.37
C ILE A 1075 -15.46 1.39 1.08
N TYR A 1076 -14.63 2.33 1.55
CA TYR A 1076 -14.70 2.82 2.91
C TYR A 1076 -15.90 3.76 3.08
N SER A 1077 -16.81 3.41 3.98
CA SER A 1077 -18.09 4.09 4.23
C SER A 1077 -18.02 5.14 5.34
N GLY A 1078 -16.86 5.33 5.97
CA GLY A 1078 -16.73 6.12 7.21
C GLY A 1078 -17.20 5.39 8.48
N THR A 1079 -17.73 4.18 8.35
CA THR A 1079 -18.11 3.32 9.48
C THR A 1079 -17.00 2.31 9.80
N PRO A 1080 -16.96 1.73 11.03
CA PRO A 1080 -16.07 0.62 11.34
C PRO A 1080 -16.22 -0.56 10.36
N VAL A 1081 -15.11 -1.27 10.11
CA VAL A 1081 -15.03 -2.44 9.23
C VAL A 1081 -14.83 -3.69 10.09
N ALA A 1082 -15.65 -4.71 9.87
CA ALA A 1082 -15.55 -6.00 10.56
C ALA A 1082 -14.38 -6.83 10.01
N ILE A 1083 -13.28 -6.92 10.75
CA ILE A 1083 -12.10 -7.71 10.37
C ILE A 1083 -12.25 -9.16 10.86
N PRO A 1084 -12.16 -10.20 10.00
CA PRO A 1084 -12.29 -11.59 10.43
C PRO A 1084 -11.04 -12.10 11.18
N MET A 1085 -11.26 -12.71 12.34
CA MET A 1085 -10.22 -13.16 13.26
C MET A 1085 -9.95 -14.69 13.21
N ASN A 1086 -10.64 -15.42 12.35
CA ASN A 1086 -10.58 -16.88 12.23
C ASN A 1086 -9.58 -17.37 11.15
N GLN A 1087 -8.48 -16.65 10.97
CA GLN A 1087 -7.48 -16.96 9.93
C GLN A 1087 -6.73 -18.27 10.23
N THR A 1088 -6.42 -19.02 9.17
CA THR A 1088 -5.73 -20.32 9.26
C THR A 1088 -4.59 -20.50 8.24
N GLN A 1089 -4.50 -19.62 7.23
CA GLN A 1089 -3.42 -19.64 6.25
C GLN A 1089 -2.21 -18.89 6.80
N ILE A 1090 -1.01 -19.34 6.48
CA ILE A 1090 0.24 -18.77 6.98
C ILE A 1090 1.41 -19.17 6.09
N THR A 1091 2.24 -18.19 5.71
CA THR A 1091 3.47 -18.38 4.95
C THR A 1091 4.47 -19.20 5.77
N GLN A 1092 4.74 -20.42 5.31
CA GLN A 1092 5.76 -21.29 5.89
C GLN A 1092 7.18 -20.77 5.55
N PRO A 1093 8.21 -21.07 6.36
CA PRO A 1093 9.58 -20.63 6.04
C PRO A 1093 10.10 -21.33 4.78
N THR A 1094 10.76 -20.58 3.90
CA THR A 1094 11.33 -21.11 2.66
C THR A 1094 12.41 -22.15 2.94
N GLY A 1095 12.23 -23.38 2.44
CA GLY A 1095 13.18 -24.48 2.56
C GLY A 1095 12.74 -25.61 3.51
N ASN A 1096 13.70 -26.41 3.95
CA ASN A 1096 13.48 -27.59 4.80
C ASN A 1096 13.36 -27.21 6.28
N ALA A 1097 12.41 -26.32 6.62
CA ALA A 1097 12.14 -25.93 7.99
C ALA A 1097 11.75 -27.15 8.85
N PRO A 1098 12.40 -27.43 10.00
CA PRO A 1098 12.14 -28.64 10.78
C PRO A 1098 10.73 -28.76 11.38
N LYS A 1099 9.94 -27.69 11.34
CA LYS A 1099 8.66 -27.56 12.02
C LYS A 1099 7.73 -26.61 11.24
N PRO A 1100 6.49 -27.01 10.92
CA PRO A 1100 5.53 -26.12 10.29
C PRO A 1100 5.03 -25.05 11.27
N LEU A 1101 4.80 -23.85 10.75
CA LEU A 1101 4.18 -22.75 11.46
C LEU A 1101 2.64 -22.89 11.45
N THR A 1102 2.03 -22.46 12.55
CA THR A 1102 0.57 -22.32 12.68
C THR A 1102 0.25 -20.85 12.87
N HIS A 1103 -0.80 -20.35 12.21
CA HIS A 1103 -1.29 -18.98 12.40
C HIS A 1103 -1.65 -18.72 13.88
N THR A 1104 -1.53 -17.47 14.34
CA THR A 1104 -1.99 -17.07 15.68
C THR A 1104 -3.46 -17.46 15.92
N PRO A 1105 -3.84 -17.89 17.14
CA PRO A 1105 -5.24 -18.14 17.45
C PRO A 1105 -6.05 -16.84 17.40
N SER A 1106 -7.37 -16.94 17.26
CA SER A 1106 -8.29 -15.81 17.06
C SER A 1106 -8.29 -14.73 18.16
N GLU A 1107 -7.57 -14.94 19.27
CA GLU A 1107 -7.31 -13.92 20.28
C GLU A 1107 -6.26 -12.87 19.89
N PHE A 1108 -5.50 -13.08 18.81
CA PHE A 1108 -4.55 -12.10 18.29
C PHE A 1108 -4.43 -12.14 16.76
N GLY A 1109 -4.48 -10.95 16.13
CA GLY A 1109 -4.27 -10.76 14.70
C GLY A 1109 -3.60 -9.42 14.41
N THR A 1110 -2.79 -9.39 13.36
CA THR A 1110 -2.10 -8.20 12.87
C THR A 1110 -2.31 -8.10 11.37
N PHE A 1111 -2.68 -6.92 10.90
CA PHE A 1111 -3.11 -6.70 9.51
C PHE A 1111 -2.49 -5.43 8.92
N ILE A 1112 -2.34 -5.40 7.60
CA ILE A 1112 -2.08 -4.17 6.84
C ILE A 1112 -3.36 -3.77 6.11
N VAL A 1113 -3.79 -2.52 6.31
CA VAL A 1113 -4.76 -1.86 5.44
C VAL A 1113 -3.99 -1.17 4.32
N ARG A 1114 -4.50 -1.23 3.08
CA ARG A 1114 -4.03 -0.39 1.98
C ARG A 1114 -5.20 0.26 1.24
N LYS A 1115 -5.03 1.51 0.82
CA LYS A 1115 -5.83 2.18 -0.20
C LYS A 1115 -5.46 1.61 -1.58
N LEU A 1116 -6.47 1.25 -2.36
CA LEU A 1116 -6.31 0.80 -3.74
C LEU A 1116 -6.44 2.00 -4.68
N THR A 1117 -5.31 2.48 -5.20
CA THR A 1117 -5.29 3.43 -6.32
C THR A 1117 -5.84 2.79 -7.59
N GLY A 1118 -6.63 3.52 -8.37
CA GLY A 1118 -7.21 3.00 -9.61
C GLY A 1118 -6.14 2.60 -10.63
N SER A 1119 -6.33 1.44 -11.26
CA SER A 1119 -5.58 0.94 -12.43
C SER A 1119 -6.51 0.84 -13.63
#